data_AF-A0A6A6KLS7-F1
#
_entry.id   AF-A0A6A6KLS7-F1
#
_cell.length_a   1.000
_cell.length_b   1.000
_cell.length_c   1.000
_cell.angle_alpha   90.00
_cell.angle_beta   90.00
_cell.angle_gamma   90.00
#
_symmetry.space_group_name_H-M   'P 1'
#
loop_
_entity.id
_entity.type
_entity.pdbx_description
1 polymer ?
#
loop_
_entity_poly.entity_id
_entity_poly.type
_entity_poly.pdbx_seq_one_letter_code
_entity_poly.pdbx_strand_id
1 'polypeptide(L)'
;MNCLMNVLQRVGMESLLLDVPFVCKSWCKASLDPLCWESLNFPPDLSFDRFTERFMDVYRGKSMCLTAFTKLIIDHSHRKATLLSPPYCFSEEEFKCPALTTLDLQHVYLTMVIDRPRIVEHRKVEESEGTVLVWGWHPWHCSSCDICPRVVEVWYASPLPMHEGFGVWMARDSATGSRSSVGNGCKGLLGAFRLGPFCKLEMLSFLIELYLRVKLVPFHGSRWKCCCHSEKPGKRFKDKKTPAELNLKDGVQIEAFMHQNGGDSYKSSDMCSSMGLVSVPIIALCFYLLLSPLLVHGDIQTTLQGPFKPVTVPLDKSFRGNAVDLPDTDPRVRRRVQDFEPEQISVSLSATHDSVWISWITGQYQIGANTRPLNPSTVASVVGHGMSRFQLTHQATGYSLVYNQLYPFEGLQNYSSGIIHHVLLTADQYKWLERDLAKVDREVSMVGGYMASSWYSTYKAHYREAECMRVEMEELLYKYGVDIVFNGHVHAYERSNRVYNYTLDPCGPVYITIGDGGNREKMAITHADEPGNCPDPSTTPDDYIGGFCAFNFTSGPAAGKFCWDRQPDYSAYRESSFGHGILEVKNETHALWTWHRNQDFYSTAGDQIYIVRRPEKCPVELKVIKLWSIVLGDFPTTLQGPFKPVTAPLDKKAYRGNAIDLPDTYPQVQKNVEGFEPQQISVSLSSNYDSVWISWVTGDFQIGDDITPLDPESVSSVVQYGISGSPMSYQAIGYSLVYNQLYTFEGAQNYTSGIIHHVRLTGLEPGTLYQYQCGDPSIPATSDIFYFRTMPVSSPTDYPGRIAMVGDLGLTYNTSTTFSHLLSNHPDLLVLVGGVSYADMYLTNGTGSDCYSCSFPQTSIHESYQLRWDCWGRFMQPLLANVPTMMVGGKHEIEEQAEDEIFVAYSSRFAFPSDESGSFSTLYYSFNAGGIHFVMLSPYIYYVRSSDQYEWLEDDLYNVDRNVTPWLVAAWYAPWYSTFKAHYREAECMRVEMEELLYEYGVDIVFNGHVHAYERSNRVYNYSLNPCGPVYITLGDGGSREAMAIAHADDPGNCPEPSTTPDEYIGGFCAFNFTSGPASGTLHALQVKNETHALWSWHRNQDSYQIAGDIIYIVREPDRCLPV
;
A
#
# COMPACT_ATOMS: atom_id res chain seq x y z
N MET A 1 -25.54 7.71 51.10
CA MET A 1 -26.26 7.22 49.90
C MET A 1 -25.73 7.99 48.71
N ASN A 2 -24.90 7.38 47.85
CA ASN A 2 -24.40 7.98 46.60
C ASN A 2 -23.76 6.88 45.70
N CYS A 3 -24.40 5.69 45.66
CA CYS A 3 -23.81 4.48 45.05
C CYS A 3 -23.60 4.67 43.55
N LEU A 4 -24.60 5.22 42.87
CA LEU A 4 -24.58 5.47 41.43
C LEU A 4 -23.48 6.48 41.04
N MET A 5 -23.25 7.53 41.82
CA MET A 5 -22.15 8.49 41.57
C MET A 5 -20.77 7.80 41.57
N ASN A 6 -20.52 6.89 42.52
CA ASN A 6 -19.27 6.10 42.56
C ASN A 6 -19.13 5.11 41.40
N VAL A 7 -20.24 4.66 40.80
CA VAL A 7 -20.24 3.85 39.56
C VAL A 7 -19.90 4.75 38.36
N LEU A 8 -20.61 5.87 38.22
CA LEU A 8 -20.47 6.79 37.09
C LEU A 8 -19.07 7.43 37.01
N GLN A 9 -18.44 7.74 38.14
CA GLN A 9 -17.03 8.17 38.19
C GLN A 9 -16.04 7.10 37.72
N ARG A 10 -16.41 5.81 37.76
CA ARG A 10 -15.55 4.68 37.36
C ARG A 10 -15.76 4.23 35.91
N VAL A 11 -16.97 4.39 35.38
CA VAL A 11 -17.33 3.98 34.01
C VAL A 11 -17.39 5.14 33.01
N GLY A 12 -17.38 6.39 33.50
CA GLY A 12 -17.66 7.58 32.71
C GLY A 12 -19.15 7.95 32.70
N MET A 13 -19.44 9.24 32.68
CA MET A 13 -20.83 9.75 32.67
C MET A 13 -21.59 9.39 31.38
N GLU A 14 -20.88 9.20 30.26
CA GLU A 14 -21.46 8.91 28.93
C GLU A 14 -22.27 7.60 28.90
N SER A 15 -22.00 6.65 29.79
CA SER A 15 -22.73 5.37 29.86
C SER A 15 -24.24 5.53 30.11
N LEU A 16 -24.69 6.67 30.65
CA LEU A 16 -26.11 6.94 30.87
C LEU A 16 -26.92 7.32 29.61
N LEU A 17 -26.25 7.64 28.49
CA LEU A 17 -26.91 8.12 27.26
C LEU A 17 -26.90 7.11 26.13
N LEU A 18 -26.01 6.12 26.19
CA LEU A 18 -25.63 5.28 25.05
C LEU A 18 -26.19 3.86 25.14
N ASP A 19 -27.11 3.60 26.08
CA ASP A 19 -27.64 2.27 26.45
C ASP A 19 -26.55 1.19 26.63
N VAL A 20 -25.34 1.60 27.01
CA VAL A 20 -24.21 0.70 27.23
C VAL A 20 -24.52 -0.16 28.46
N PRO A 21 -24.74 -1.48 28.31
CA PRO A 21 -25.16 -2.30 29.43
C PRO A 21 -24.00 -2.41 30.42
N PHE A 22 -24.21 -1.90 31.65
CA PHE A 22 -23.20 -1.98 32.72
C PHE A 22 -22.79 -3.45 32.94
N VAL A 23 -21.59 -3.82 32.48
CA VAL A 23 -21.09 -5.20 32.44
C VAL A 23 -21.09 -5.84 33.85
N CYS A 24 -20.90 -5.04 34.88
CA CYS A 24 -21.19 -5.44 36.25
C CYS A 24 -22.70 -5.48 36.52
N LYS A 25 -23.27 -6.69 36.68
CA LYS A 25 -24.68 -6.90 37.07
C LYS A 25 -25.10 -6.11 38.31
N SER A 26 -24.20 -5.88 39.27
CA SER A 26 -24.48 -5.06 40.46
C SER A 26 -24.60 -3.57 40.16
N TRP A 27 -23.85 -3.05 39.18
CA TRP A 27 -23.96 -1.67 38.72
C TRP A 27 -25.20 -1.47 37.86
N CYS A 28 -25.49 -2.42 36.95
CA CYS A 28 -26.75 -2.44 36.19
C CYS A 28 -27.97 -2.47 37.12
N LYS A 29 -27.94 -3.31 38.17
CA LYS A 29 -29.00 -3.35 39.18
C LYS A 29 -29.11 -2.06 40.00
N ALA A 30 -28.00 -1.36 40.26
CA ALA A 30 -28.01 -0.06 40.93
C ALA A 30 -28.54 1.07 40.03
N SER A 31 -28.20 1.09 38.73
CA SER A 31 -28.75 2.07 37.78
C SER A 31 -30.24 1.86 37.48
N LEU A 32 -30.76 0.66 37.73
CA LEU A 32 -32.18 0.31 37.60
C LEU A 32 -32.97 0.38 38.93
N ASP A 33 -32.33 0.74 40.04
CA ASP A 33 -33.01 0.94 41.34
C ASP A 33 -33.35 2.44 41.53
N PRO A 34 -34.64 2.82 41.57
CA PRO A 34 -35.05 4.22 41.73
C PRO A 34 -34.52 4.90 43.01
N LEU A 35 -34.17 4.13 44.06
CA LEU A 35 -33.57 4.67 45.29
C LEU A 35 -32.10 5.09 45.09
N CYS A 36 -31.40 4.53 44.10
CA CYS A 36 -30.06 4.97 43.73
C CYS A 36 -30.05 6.31 42.96
N TRP A 37 -31.24 6.78 42.53
CA TRP A 37 -31.47 8.08 41.88
C TRP A 37 -32.15 9.12 42.80
N GLU A 38 -32.46 8.76 44.05
CA GLU A 38 -33.16 9.63 45.02
C GLU A 38 -32.33 10.86 45.44
N SER A 39 -31.01 10.75 45.42
CA SER A 39 -30.06 11.80 45.79
C SER A 39 -28.79 11.70 44.94
N LEU A 40 -28.51 12.74 44.14
CA LEU A 40 -27.30 12.84 43.32
C LEU A 40 -26.58 14.16 43.57
N ASN A 41 -25.32 14.08 44.00
CA ASN A 41 -24.46 15.23 44.27
C ASN A 41 -23.10 15.02 43.61
N PHE A 42 -22.73 15.93 42.70
CA PHE A 42 -21.53 15.85 41.86
C PHE A 42 -20.43 16.83 42.35
N PRO A 43 -19.16 16.38 42.47
CA PRO A 43 -18.04 17.27 42.79
C PRO A 43 -17.76 18.31 41.69
N PRO A 44 -17.25 19.52 42.02
CA PRO A 44 -16.96 20.56 41.02
C PRO A 44 -15.88 20.17 40.00
N ASP A 45 -14.85 19.42 40.42
CA ASP A 45 -13.62 19.21 39.65
C ASP A 45 -13.72 18.11 38.55
N LEU A 46 -14.93 17.72 38.13
CA LEU A 46 -15.13 16.71 37.08
C LEU A 46 -15.13 17.35 35.68
N SER A 47 -14.16 16.98 34.84
CA SER A 47 -14.11 17.35 33.41
C SER A 47 -15.27 16.70 32.64
N PHE A 48 -16.16 17.50 32.06
CA PHE A 48 -17.46 17.05 31.52
C PHE A 48 -17.64 17.26 30.01
N ASP A 49 -16.64 17.81 29.33
CA ASP A 49 -16.75 18.38 27.98
C ASP A 49 -17.29 17.35 26.96
N ARG A 50 -16.70 16.15 26.94
CA ARG A 50 -17.06 15.08 25.99
C ARG A 50 -18.48 14.51 26.22
N PHE A 51 -18.93 14.43 27.47
CA PHE A 51 -20.34 14.12 27.78
C PHE A 51 -21.26 15.23 27.29
N THR A 52 -20.86 16.48 27.46
CA THR A 52 -21.67 17.66 27.13
C THR A 52 -21.90 17.75 25.63
N GLU A 53 -20.86 17.57 24.81
CA GLU A 53 -20.99 17.46 23.34
C GLU A 53 -21.92 16.30 22.94
N ARG A 54 -21.80 15.13 23.57
CA ARG A 54 -22.57 13.93 23.20
C ARG A 54 -24.05 14.02 23.61
N PHE A 55 -24.34 14.59 24.78
CA PHE A 55 -25.71 14.92 25.22
C PHE A 55 -26.38 15.91 24.26
N MET A 56 -25.62 16.92 23.83
CA MET A 56 -26.07 17.95 22.89
C MET A 56 -26.44 17.39 21.52
N ASP A 57 -25.65 16.47 20.99
CA ASP A 57 -25.86 15.85 19.68
C ASP A 57 -27.10 14.92 19.69
N VAL A 58 -27.24 14.09 20.74
CA VAL A 58 -28.40 13.18 20.94
C VAL A 58 -29.72 13.94 21.06
N TYR A 59 -29.77 15.01 21.86
CA TYR A 59 -31.00 15.80 22.08
C TYR A 59 -31.12 17.04 21.19
N ARG A 60 -30.20 17.24 20.23
CA ARG A 60 -30.15 18.36 19.27
C ARG A 60 -30.25 19.76 19.90
N GLY A 61 -29.55 19.95 21.01
CA GLY A 61 -29.51 21.21 21.77
C GLY A 61 -28.49 22.23 21.24
N LYS A 62 -28.63 23.50 21.68
CA LYS A 62 -27.58 24.55 21.56
C LYS A 62 -26.83 24.84 22.86
N SER A 63 -27.33 24.33 23.98
CA SER A 63 -26.67 24.27 25.29
C SER A 63 -27.29 23.10 26.08
N MET A 64 -26.55 22.49 27.00
CA MET A 64 -27.08 21.41 27.84
C MET A 64 -28.19 21.96 28.73
N CYS A 65 -29.44 21.58 28.43
CA CYS A 65 -30.61 22.11 29.13
C CYS A 65 -30.84 21.34 30.44
N LEU A 66 -30.76 22.05 31.58
CA LEU A 66 -31.01 21.50 32.92
C LEU A 66 -32.37 20.78 32.99
N THR A 67 -33.37 21.29 32.28
CA THR A 67 -34.72 20.71 32.17
C THR A 67 -34.70 19.29 31.61
N ALA A 68 -33.85 18.99 30.63
CA ALA A 68 -33.75 17.64 30.05
C ALA A 68 -33.02 16.66 30.99
N PHE A 69 -31.92 17.10 31.60
CA PHE A 69 -31.14 16.28 32.54
C PHE A 69 -31.90 16.01 33.85
N THR A 70 -32.58 17.02 34.39
CA THR A 70 -33.45 16.88 35.56
C THR A 70 -34.64 15.97 35.26
N LYS A 71 -35.21 16.05 34.05
CA LYS A 71 -36.27 15.12 33.63
C LYS A 71 -35.79 13.67 33.58
N LEU A 72 -34.60 13.40 33.01
CA LEU A 72 -34.00 12.06 33.01
C LEU A 72 -33.89 11.49 34.45
N ILE A 73 -33.39 12.29 35.39
CA ILE A 73 -33.26 11.89 36.81
C ILE A 73 -34.64 11.70 37.46
N ILE A 74 -35.64 12.53 37.15
CA ILE A 74 -37.01 12.38 37.64
C ILE A 74 -37.67 11.10 37.12
N ASP A 75 -37.47 10.77 35.84
CA ASP A 75 -38.07 9.59 35.23
C ASP A 75 -37.39 8.30 35.75
N HIS A 76 -36.05 8.24 35.83
CA HIS A 76 -35.32 7.10 36.40
C HIS A 76 -35.49 6.93 37.92
N SER A 77 -35.70 8.02 38.68
CA SER A 77 -36.07 7.94 40.11
C SER A 77 -37.54 7.61 40.35
N HIS A 78 -38.36 7.40 39.30
CA HIS A 78 -39.82 7.24 39.41
C HIS A 78 -40.46 8.38 40.25
N ARG A 79 -39.98 9.62 40.03
CA ARG A 79 -40.34 10.85 40.76
C ARG A 79 -39.99 10.87 42.25
N LYS A 80 -38.99 10.09 42.68
CA LYS A 80 -38.47 10.09 44.07
C LYS A 80 -37.21 10.92 44.27
N ALA A 81 -36.62 11.52 43.24
CA ALA A 81 -35.50 12.44 43.40
C ALA A 81 -35.83 13.60 44.36
N THR A 82 -35.10 13.72 45.46
CA THR A 82 -35.27 14.74 46.51
C THR A 82 -34.12 15.74 46.58
N LEU A 83 -32.90 15.32 46.21
CA LEU A 83 -31.69 16.15 46.17
C LEU A 83 -30.96 16.02 44.83
N LEU A 84 -30.67 17.18 44.22
CA LEU A 84 -29.77 17.29 43.06
C LEU A 84 -28.77 18.44 43.27
N SER A 85 -27.50 18.20 42.96
CA SER A 85 -26.42 19.20 42.95
C SER A 85 -25.52 18.97 41.73
N PRO A 86 -25.64 19.78 40.65
CA PRO A 86 -24.83 19.65 39.44
C PRO A 86 -23.47 20.37 39.57
N PRO A 87 -22.44 19.98 38.79
CA PRO A 87 -21.07 20.46 38.99
C PRO A 87 -20.75 21.86 38.41
N TYR A 88 -21.67 22.46 37.63
CA TYR A 88 -21.48 23.76 36.97
C TYR A 88 -22.77 24.60 36.97
N CYS A 89 -22.63 25.93 36.80
CA CYS A 89 -23.72 26.89 36.80
C CYS A 89 -24.64 26.76 35.57
N PHE A 90 -25.95 26.95 35.77
CA PHE A 90 -26.96 27.06 34.70
C PHE A 90 -27.83 28.31 34.90
N SER A 91 -28.47 28.80 33.83
CA SER A 91 -29.44 29.91 33.89
C SER A 91 -30.74 29.50 34.59
N GLU A 92 -31.31 30.38 35.42
CA GLU A 92 -32.33 30.06 36.45
C GLU A 92 -33.77 29.82 35.93
N GLU A 93 -34.00 29.67 34.63
CA GLU A 93 -35.36 29.57 34.07
C GLU A 93 -35.87 28.13 33.89
N GLU A 94 -37.10 27.92 34.38
CA GLU A 94 -37.98 26.75 34.17
C GLU A 94 -37.63 25.39 34.80
N PHE A 95 -37.97 25.24 36.10
CA PHE A 95 -38.65 24.02 36.55
C PHE A 95 -39.62 24.24 37.72
N LYS A 96 -40.78 23.56 37.68
CA LYS A 96 -41.66 23.31 38.85
C LYS A 96 -41.91 21.81 38.99
N CYS A 97 -41.21 21.15 39.90
CA CYS A 97 -41.46 19.74 40.25
C CYS A 97 -41.82 19.64 41.74
N PRO A 98 -42.99 19.09 42.12
CA PRO A 98 -43.46 19.09 43.50
C PRO A 98 -42.80 18.05 44.43
N ALA A 99 -41.83 17.26 43.94
CA ALA A 99 -41.15 16.22 44.70
C ALA A 99 -39.67 16.55 45.04
N LEU A 100 -39.03 17.46 44.27
CA LEU A 100 -37.65 17.85 44.51
C LEU A 100 -37.62 18.86 45.67
N THR A 101 -37.11 18.46 46.83
CA THR A 101 -37.10 19.30 48.04
C THR A 101 -35.90 20.24 48.12
N THR A 102 -34.77 19.86 47.51
CA THR A 102 -33.53 20.64 47.54
C THR A 102 -32.81 20.57 46.19
N LEU A 103 -32.49 21.75 45.64
CA LEU A 103 -31.55 21.92 44.53
C LEU A 103 -30.40 22.77 45.07
N ASP A 104 -29.17 22.25 45.01
CA ASP A 104 -27.97 22.98 45.44
C ASP A 104 -27.23 23.50 44.20
N LEU A 105 -27.18 24.82 44.03
CA LEU A 105 -26.50 25.48 42.92
C LEU A 105 -25.18 26.07 43.43
N GLN A 106 -24.14 25.22 43.42
CA GLN A 106 -22.82 25.60 43.90
C GLN A 106 -22.16 26.57 42.91
N HIS A 107 -22.16 27.85 43.30
CA HIS A 107 -21.83 29.06 42.53
C HIS A 107 -22.97 29.61 41.65
N VAL A 108 -23.24 30.91 41.83
CA VAL A 108 -24.12 31.72 40.99
C VAL A 108 -23.30 32.87 40.41
N TYR A 109 -23.14 32.90 39.09
CA TYR A 109 -22.53 34.05 38.40
C TYR A 109 -23.59 35.12 38.12
N LEU A 110 -23.38 36.30 38.71
CA LEU A 110 -24.31 37.42 38.62
C LEU A 110 -24.02 38.23 37.34
N THR A 111 -24.45 37.71 36.19
CA THR A 111 -24.42 38.42 34.90
C THR A 111 -25.38 39.61 34.95
N MET A 112 -24.84 40.80 35.24
CA MET A 112 -25.62 42.05 35.19
C MET A 112 -26.13 42.30 33.77
N VAL A 113 -27.44 42.14 33.58
CA VAL A 113 -28.14 42.55 32.36
C VAL A 113 -28.12 44.08 32.27
N ILE A 114 -27.25 44.62 31.40
CA ILE A 114 -27.45 45.96 30.83
C ILE A 114 -28.27 45.78 29.56
N ASP A 115 -29.58 45.74 29.75
CA ASP A 115 -30.56 45.74 28.66
C ASP A 115 -30.46 47.04 27.86
N ARG A 116 -30.51 46.95 26.52
CA ARG A 116 -31.05 48.02 25.69
C ARG A 116 -31.89 47.47 24.54
N PRO A 117 -33.07 48.05 24.25
CA PRO A 117 -34.06 47.41 23.40
C PRO A 117 -33.93 47.85 21.93
N ARG A 118 -34.68 47.17 21.05
CA ARG A 118 -35.06 47.76 19.76
C ARG A 118 -35.99 48.96 19.99
N ILE A 119 -35.69 50.09 19.37
CA ILE A 119 -36.67 51.03 18.82
C ILE A 119 -35.97 51.91 17.76
N VAL A 120 -36.76 52.43 16.80
CA VAL A 120 -36.30 53.30 15.72
C VAL A 120 -36.53 54.76 16.13
N GLU A 121 -35.58 55.67 15.85
CA GLU A 121 -35.80 56.99 15.20
C GLU A 121 -34.65 58.02 15.40
N HIS A 122 -34.29 58.67 14.28
CA HIS A 122 -33.92 60.08 14.06
C HIS A 122 -33.00 60.94 14.97
N ARG A 123 -32.16 61.73 14.25
CA ARG A 123 -31.33 62.92 14.63
C ARG A 123 -30.00 62.61 15.33
N LYS A 124 -28.80 63.05 14.89
CA LYS A 124 -28.26 64.29 14.24
C LYS A 124 -27.87 65.37 15.28
N VAL A 125 -26.77 66.11 15.03
CA VAL A 125 -26.19 67.25 15.83
C VAL A 125 -25.32 66.77 17.03
N GLU A 126 -24.10 67.25 17.32
CA GLU A 126 -23.07 68.01 16.54
C GLU A 126 -21.67 67.95 17.23
N GLU A 127 -20.60 68.03 16.42
CA GLU A 127 -19.32 68.76 16.57
C GLU A 127 -18.30 68.68 17.75
N SER A 128 -17.10 69.18 17.42
CA SER A 128 -15.90 69.54 18.21
C SER A 128 -14.88 68.45 18.57
N GLU A 129 -13.55 68.70 18.59
CA GLU A 129 -12.61 69.42 17.68
C GLU A 129 -11.17 69.20 18.22
N GLY A 130 -10.10 69.39 17.42
CA GLY A 130 -8.69 69.26 17.88
C GLY A 130 -7.99 67.97 17.41
N THR A 131 -7.14 67.90 16.37
CA THR A 131 -6.29 68.87 15.65
C THR A 131 -4.99 69.20 16.44
N VAL A 132 -3.73 68.96 15.99
CA VAL A 132 -3.18 68.32 14.75
C VAL A 132 -1.62 68.18 14.79
N LEU A 133 -1.01 67.44 13.83
CA LEU A 133 0.41 67.49 13.34
C LEU A 133 1.54 67.11 14.35
N VAL A 134 2.81 66.78 14.01
CA VAL A 134 3.49 66.23 12.79
C VAL A 134 4.82 65.56 13.22
N TRP A 135 5.35 64.62 12.42
CA TRP A 135 6.72 64.10 12.57
C TRP A 135 7.72 64.85 11.67
N GLY A 136 8.88 65.28 12.19
CA GLY A 136 9.89 65.95 11.35
C GLY A 136 11.22 66.35 12.00
N TRP A 137 12.18 65.40 12.03
CA TRP A 137 13.64 65.64 12.09
C TRP A 137 14.14 66.27 13.43
N HIS A 138 15.43 66.33 13.80
CA HIS A 138 16.69 66.28 13.02
C HIS A 138 17.88 65.66 13.84
N PRO A 139 19.17 65.88 13.51
CA PRO A 139 20.18 64.84 13.24
C PRO A 139 21.09 64.49 14.44
N TRP A 140 22.19 63.75 14.22
CA TRP A 140 23.59 64.12 14.60
C TRP A 140 24.60 63.21 13.85
N HIS A 141 25.86 63.63 13.68
CA HIS A 141 26.80 63.04 12.70
C HIS A 141 28.28 63.06 13.16
N CYS A 142 29.14 62.26 12.50
CA CYS A 142 30.63 62.26 12.54
C CYS A 142 31.31 61.84 13.88
N SER A 143 32.55 61.30 13.92
CA SER A 143 33.60 60.93 12.92
C SER A 143 34.61 59.96 13.62
N SER A 144 35.62 59.29 13.04
CA SER A 144 36.46 59.49 11.84
C SER A 144 37.03 58.11 11.37
N CYS A 145 37.38 57.86 10.10
CA CYS A 145 38.68 58.09 9.39
C CYS A 145 39.88 57.25 9.88
N ASP A 146 40.72 56.63 9.03
CA ASP A 146 40.78 56.61 7.53
C ASP A 146 41.31 55.20 7.06
N ILE A 147 41.69 54.84 5.81
CA ILE A 147 42.34 55.51 4.66
C ILE A 147 41.75 54.97 3.32
N CYS A 148 41.88 55.73 2.21
CA CYS A 148 41.46 55.39 0.82
C CYS A 148 42.57 55.87 -0.19
N PRO A 149 42.42 56.07 -1.54
CA PRO A 149 41.35 55.73 -2.52
C PRO A 149 41.83 55.27 -3.95
N ARG A 150 40.86 54.99 -4.85
CA ARG A 150 40.74 55.33 -6.32
C ARG A 150 39.49 54.60 -6.89
N VAL A 151 38.39 55.18 -7.42
CA VAL A 151 38.10 56.32 -8.36
C VAL A 151 38.53 55.97 -9.79
N VAL A 152 37.68 55.86 -10.85
CA VAL A 152 36.65 56.75 -11.53
C VAL A 152 35.47 55.85 -12.07
N GLU A 153 34.18 56.17 -12.39
CA GLU A 153 33.25 57.34 -12.51
C GLU A 153 32.69 57.62 -13.96
N VAL A 154 31.53 58.32 -14.10
CA VAL A 154 30.88 58.89 -15.36
C VAL A 154 30.21 57.91 -16.38
N TRP A 155 29.01 58.10 -16.99
CA TRP A 155 27.78 58.87 -16.62
C TRP A 155 26.41 58.35 -17.22
N TYR A 156 25.80 58.91 -18.30
CA TYR A 156 24.32 58.80 -18.58
C TYR A 156 23.82 58.85 -20.07
N ALA A 157 22.76 58.08 -20.39
CA ALA A 157 21.52 58.34 -21.22
C ALA A 157 21.45 58.63 -22.76
N SER A 158 20.20 58.54 -23.29
CA SER A 158 19.70 58.41 -24.70
C SER A 158 19.33 59.72 -25.47
N PRO A 159 18.95 59.66 -26.78
CA PRO A 159 17.53 59.87 -27.22
C PRO A 159 17.06 59.20 -28.58
N LEU A 160 15.82 59.52 -29.03
CA LEU A 160 15.05 59.06 -30.25
C LEU A 160 15.18 60.08 -31.46
N PRO A 161 14.37 60.13 -32.59
CA PRO A 161 13.22 59.34 -33.14
C PRO A 161 13.09 59.17 -34.72
N MET A 162 11.91 58.68 -35.22
CA MET A 162 11.12 59.07 -36.46
C MET A 162 11.06 58.27 -37.82
N HIS A 163 9.80 58.01 -38.29
CA HIS A 163 9.21 57.83 -39.67
C HIS A 163 9.79 56.80 -40.70
N GLU A 164 9.06 56.11 -41.61
CA GLU A 164 7.62 55.71 -41.84
C GLU A 164 7.58 54.59 -42.97
N GLY A 165 6.51 54.10 -43.62
CA GLY A 165 5.04 54.33 -43.67
C GLY A 165 4.33 53.57 -44.84
N PHE A 166 2.97 53.57 -44.89
CA PHE A 166 2.01 52.98 -45.90
C PHE A 166 1.98 51.43 -46.13
N GLY A 167 0.83 50.76 -46.32
CA GLY A 167 -0.59 51.14 -46.11
C GLY A 167 -1.67 50.23 -46.79
N VAL A 168 -2.94 50.37 -46.36
CA VAL A 168 -4.24 50.00 -47.05
C VAL A 168 -4.64 48.50 -47.10
N TRP A 169 -5.90 48.01 -46.92
CA TRP A 169 -7.23 48.37 -46.31
C TRP A 169 -7.92 46.99 -46.02
N MET A 170 -8.95 46.76 -45.20
CA MET A 170 -10.28 47.39 -45.04
C MET A 170 -10.91 46.96 -43.68
N ALA A 171 -11.96 47.64 -43.22
CA ALA A 171 -12.80 47.22 -42.09
C ALA A 171 -14.29 47.47 -42.38
N ARG A 172 -15.22 46.85 -41.62
CA ARG A 172 -16.63 47.29 -41.58
C ARG A 172 -17.38 46.87 -40.32
N ASP A 173 -18.19 47.79 -39.82
CA ASP A 173 -18.97 47.70 -38.58
C ASP A 173 -20.40 47.16 -38.75
N SER A 174 -21.07 47.00 -37.59
CA SER A 174 -22.50 47.26 -37.34
C SER A 174 -23.54 46.19 -37.73
N ALA A 175 -24.72 46.10 -37.09
CA ALA A 175 -25.15 46.46 -35.72
C ALA A 175 -26.59 45.95 -35.45
N THR A 176 -27.02 46.00 -34.18
CA THR A 176 -28.42 45.87 -33.68
C THR A 176 -29.07 44.47 -33.70
N GLY A 177 -29.88 44.06 -32.70
CA GLY A 177 -29.98 44.63 -31.34
C GLY A 177 -31.25 44.32 -30.54
N SER A 178 -31.08 44.06 -29.22
CA SER A 178 -32.10 44.13 -28.14
C SER A 178 -33.21 43.05 -28.18
N ARG A 179 -33.94 42.68 -27.10
CA ARG A 179 -34.25 43.22 -25.74
C ARG A 179 -34.50 42.02 -24.78
N SER A 180 -34.68 42.11 -23.46
CA SER A 180 -34.38 43.05 -22.33
C SER A 180 -35.01 42.42 -21.07
N SER A 181 -34.58 42.56 -19.81
CA SER A 181 -33.50 43.31 -19.12
C SER A 181 -33.29 42.65 -17.72
N VAL A 182 -32.38 43.08 -16.84
CA VAL A 182 -32.62 43.91 -15.61
C VAL A 182 -31.36 43.71 -14.72
N GLY A 183 -30.72 44.67 -14.03
CA GLY A 183 -30.87 46.13 -13.95
C GLY A 183 -31.41 46.63 -12.59
N ASN A 184 -30.69 47.31 -11.69
CA ASN A 184 -29.33 47.87 -11.66
C ASN A 184 -28.90 48.01 -10.16
N GLY A 185 -27.64 48.26 -9.76
CA GLY A 185 -26.37 48.37 -10.49
C GLY A 185 -25.42 49.43 -9.88
N CYS A 186 -24.10 49.34 -10.19
CA CYS A 186 -23.03 50.34 -9.93
C CYS A 186 -22.62 50.61 -8.45
N LYS A 187 -21.36 50.82 -8.06
CA LYS A 187 -19.98 50.83 -8.67
C LYS A 187 -18.99 50.33 -7.58
N GLY A 188 -17.83 49.70 -7.81
CA GLY A 188 -16.88 49.73 -8.94
C GLY A 188 -15.76 50.76 -8.66
N LEU A 189 -14.44 50.52 -8.83
CA LEU A 189 -13.63 49.51 -9.52
C LEU A 189 -13.13 48.40 -8.54
N LEU A 190 -12.02 47.63 -8.61
CA LEU A 190 -10.78 47.38 -9.43
C LEU A 190 -10.50 45.82 -9.35
N GLY A 191 -9.45 45.11 -9.83
CA GLY A 191 -8.16 45.39 -10.49
C GLY A 191 -6.92 45.21 -9.56
N ALA A 192 -5.83 44.48 -9.88
CA ALA A 192 -5.50 43.58 -11.00
C ALA A 192 -4.26 42.66 -10.68
N PHE A 193 -4.15 41.50 -11.35
CA PHE A 193 -2.97 40.60 -11.55
C PHE A 193 -2.08 40.06 -10.37
N ARG A 194 -1.46 38.90 -10.62
CA ARG A 194 -0.48 38.21 -9.74
C ARG A 194 0.90 38.11 -10.41
N LEU A 195 1.97 38.28 -9.62
CA LEU A 195 3.31 37.70 -9.79
C LEU A 195 3.91 37.46 -8.38
N GLY A 196 4.80 36.48 -8.22
CA GLY A 196 5.59 36.26 -6.99
C GLY A 196 7.05 36.75 -7.14
N PRO A 197 8.00 36.35 -6.26
CA PRO A 197 7.88 35.47 -5.08
C PRO A 197 8.58 36.02 -3.81
N PHE A 198 8.87 35.14 -2.84
CA PHE A 198 9.83 35.26 -1.70
C PHE A 198 9.47 36.00 -0.38
N CYS A 199 10.05 35.42 0.68
CA CYS A 199 10.39 35.96 2.02
C CYS A 199 9.31 36.59 2.92
N LYS A 200 8.98 35.85 4.00
CA LYS A 200 9.31 36.34 5.37
C LYS A 200 9.42 35.22 6.44
N LEU A 201 10.59 34.58 6.52
CA LEU A 201 11.11 34.15 7.83
C LEU A 201 11.63 35.42 8.52
N GLU A 202 10.97 35.90 9.59
CA GLU A 202 11.57 36.84 10.56
C GLU A 202 10.66 37.13 11.78
N MET A 203 10.31 36.12 12.59
CA MET A 203 9.80 36.41 13.96
C MET A 203 9.93 35.32 15.04
N LEU A 204 10.68 34.22 14.81
CA LEU A 204 10.88 33.17 15.84
C LEU A 204 12.34 32.99 16.32
N SER A 205 13.32 33.63 15.69
CA SER A 205 14.72 33.62 16.16
C SER A 205 14.97 34.54 17.37
N PHE A 206 14.15 35.58 17.55
CA PHE A 206 14.43 36.68 18.48
C PHE A 206 14.12 36.39 19.96
N LEU A 207 13.56 35.22 20.29
CA LEU A 207 13.29 34.79 21.68
C LEU A 207 14.24 33.72 22.21
N ILE A 208 15.10 33.13 21.37
CA ILE A 208 16.05 32.09 21.79
C ILE A 208 17.46 32.67 22.03
N GLU A 209 17.90 33.68 21.26
CA GLU A 209 19.22 34.31 21.49
C GLU A 209 19.33 35.11 22.80
N LEU A 210 18.21 35.55 23.41
CA LEU A 210 18.26 36.33 24.65
C LEU A 210 18.70 35.51 25.88
N TYR A 211 18.75 34.18 25.79
CA TYR A 211 19.17 33.30 26.88
C TYR A 211 20.63 32.79 26.78
N LEU A 212 21.35 33.11 25.69
CA LEU A 212 22.66 32.50 25.39
C LEU A 212 23.74 33.48 24.86
N ARG A 213 24.22 34.41 25.72
CA ARG A 213 25.67 34.69 25.98
C ARG A 213 25.99 36.06 26.62
N VAL A 214 26.13 36.08 27.95
CA VAL A 214 26.91 37.08 28.75
C VAL A 214 27.39 36.31 29.99
N LYS A 215 28.66 36.13 30.39
CA LYS A 215 30.04 36.53 30.00
C LYS A 215 31.01 35.43 30.56
N LEU A 216 32.36 35.41 30.49
CA LEU A 216 33.43 36.32 30.04
C LEU A 216 34.69 35.48 29.65
N VAL A 217 35.49 35.92 28.66
CA VAL A 217 36.77 35.32 28.19
C VAL A 217 37.62 36.49 27.61
N PRO A 218 38.99 36.55 27.63
CA PRO A 218 40.04 36.07 28.55
C PRO A 218 41.22 37.09 28.85
N PHE A 219 42.28 36.64 29.58
CA PHE A 219 43.70 37.13 29.66
C PHE A 219 43.99 38.58 30.19
N HIS A 220 45.10 38.92 30.88
CA HIS A 220 46.50 38.41 31.03
C HIS A 220 47.12 38.82 32.41
N GLY A 221 48.30 38.27 32.81
CA GLY A 221 49.27 39.00 33.68
C GLY A 221 49.96 38.29 34.87
N SER A 222 51.17 37.73 34.67
CA SER A 222 51.99 36.92 35.61
C SER A 222 52.56 37.61 36.88
N ARG A 223 52.71 36.87 38.01
CA ARG A 223 53.82 37.07 39.01
C ARG A 223 54.10 35.91 40.03
N TRP A 224 55.28 35.30 39.90
CA TRP A 224 56.24 34.80 40.93
C TRP A 224 55.86 33.91 42.16
N LYS A 225 56.23 32.62 42.04
CA LYS A 225 57.10 31.76 42.92
C LYS A 225 56.68 31.19 44.32
N CYS A 226 57.11 29.92 44.51
CA CYS A 226 57.39 29.16 45.75
C CYS A 226 56.17 28.71 46.61
N CYS A 227 56.11 27.50 47.23
CA CYS A 227 56.96 26.28 47.27
C CYS A 227 56.18 25.15 48.04
N CYS A 228 56.48 23.83 48.07
CA CYS A 228 57.35 22.90 47.31
C CYS A 228 56.98 21.42 47.68
N HIS A 229 57.62 20.41 47.05
CA HIS A 229 57.66 18.95 47.43
C HIS A 229 56.34 18.15 47.21
N SER A 230 56.32 17.09 46.38
CA SER A 230 56.69 15.65 46.58
C SER A 230 55.62 14.85 47.38
N GLU A 231 55.28 13.57 47.11
CA GLU A 231 55.96 12.48 46.38
C GLU A 231 54.98 11.35 45.94
N LYS A 232 55.44 10.35 45.17
CA LYS A 232 54.88 8.97 45.02
C LYS A 232 55.91 7.98 45.66
N PRO A 233 55.67 6.67 45.98
CA PRO A 233 54.73 5.68 45.39
C PRO A 233 54.25 4.53 46.35
N GLY A 234 53.71 3.41 45.80
CA GLY A 234 53.60 2.08 46.46
C GLY A 234 52.32 1.30 46.06
N LYS A 235 52.33 0.04 45.55
CA LYS A 235 52.80 -1.28 46.07
C LYS A 235 51.88 -1.88 47.18
N ARG A 236 51.58 -3.19 47.28
CA ARG A 236 51.61 -4.38 46.38
C ARG A 236 51.06 -5.61 47.18
N PHE A 237 50.46 -6.64 46.55
CA PHE A 237 50.19 -7.99 47.13
C PHE A 237 49.14 -8.07 48.31
N LYS A 238 48.57 -9.22 48.74
CA LYS A 238 48.63 -10.65 48.30
C LYS A 238 47.40 -11.52 48.70
N ASP A 239 47.05 -12.47 47.84
CA ASP A 239 46.72 -13.91 48.05
C ASP A 239 45.91 -14.45 49.28
N LYS A 240 44.86 -15.23 48.93
CA LYS A 240 44.52 -16.63 49.37
C LYS A 240 44.20 -16.96 50.85
N LYS A 241 43.00 -17.53 51.09
CA LYS A 241 42.78 -19.00 51.23
C LYS A 241 41.31 -19.42 51.49
N THR A 242 40.91 -20.54 50.88
CA THR A 242 39.84 -21.49 51.27
C THR A 242 40.54 -22.80 51.76
N PRO A 243 39.89 -23.96 52.07
CA PRO A 243 38.46 -24.35 52.06
C PRO A 243 37.98 -25.17 53.30
N ALA A 244 36.79 -25.81 53.19
CA ALA A 244 36.33 -27.04 53.89
C ALA A 244 35.98 -26.96 55.41
N GLU A 245 35.04 -27.74 55.98
CA GLU A 245 33.99 -28.63 55.41
C GLU A 245 32.83 -28.92 56.40
N LEU A 246 31.62 -29.15 55.84
CA LEU A 246 30.51 -30.05 56.25
C LEU A 246 30.08 -30.34 57.71
N ASN A 247 28.74 -30.34 57.90
CA ASN A 247 27.92 -31.27 58.72
C ASN A 247 27.94 -31.17 60.28
N LEU A 248 26.84 -31.47 61.01
CA LEU A 248 25.38 -31.58 60.74
C LEU A 248 24.63 -31.73 62.09
N LYS A 249 23.28 -31.57 62.09
CA LYS A 249 22.30 -32.05 63.11
C LYS A 249 22.37 -31.42 64.52
N ASP A 250 21.31 -31.37 65.34
CA ASP A 250 19.83 -31.57 65.23
C ASP A 250 19.19 -30.37 66.00
N GLY A 251 17.89 -30.02 65.99
CA GLY A 251 16.67 -30.64 65.45
C GLY A 251 15.51 -30.40 66.42
N VAL A 252 14.68 -29.36 66.22
CA VAL A 252 13.54 -29.01 67.08
C VAL A 252 12.33 -28.61 66.22
N GLN A 253 11.13 -29.10 66.55
CA GLN A 253 9.87 -28.79 65.87
C GLN A 253 9.18 -27.53 66.43
N ILE A 254 8.43 -26.82 65.58
CA ILE A 254 7.06 -26.36 65.88
C ILE A 254 6.21 -26.53 64.61
N GLU A 255 4.97 -27.02 64.74
CA GLU A 255 3.95 -27.03 63.68
C GLU A 255 2.80 -26.04 63.99
N ALA A 256 2.04 -25.73 62.92
CA ALA A 256 0.65 -25.26 62.92
C ALA A 256 0.30 -23.79 63.26
N PHE A 257 -0.88 -23.41 62.78
CA PHE A 257 -1.65 -22.18 63.02
C PHE A 257 -1.03 -20.82 62.66
N MET A 258 -1.21 -20.42 61.39
CA MET A 258 -1.57 -19.02 61.10
C MET A 258 -3.08 -18.87 61.17
N HIS A 259 -3.58 -18.11 62.15
CA HIS A 259 -5.00 -17.75 62.27
C HIS A 259 -5.20 -16.25 62.05
N GLN A 260 -6.38 -15.88 61.55
CA GLN A 260 -6.87 -14.52 61.37
C GLN A 260 -6.74 -13.71 62.69
N ASN A 261 -6.54 -12.38 62.70
CA ASN A 261 -7.53 -11.39 62.27
C ASN A 261 -6.94 -9.97 62.24
N GLY A 262 -7.20 -9.23 61.16
CA GLY A 262 -7.24 -7.76 61.19
C GLY A 262 -8.69 -7.32 61.28
N GLY A 263 -9.14 -6.91 62.48
CA GLY A 263 -10.54 -6.61 62.77
C GLY A 263 -10.82 -5.13 63.06
N ASP A 264 -11.54 -4.52 62.13
CA ASP A 264 -12.46 -3.37 62.23
C ASP A 264 -12.47 -2.36 63.40
N SER A 265 -12.79 -1.13 62.97
CA SER A 265 -13.71 -0.16 63.61
C SER A 265 -13.23 0.82 64.71
N TYR A 266 -13.30 2.10 64.32
CA TYR A 266 -13.96 3.20 65.03
C TYR A 266 -14.03 3.21 66.57
N LYS A 267 -13.46 4.27 67.15
CA LYS A 267 -14.18 5.09 68.15
C LYS A 267 -14.01 6.58 67.84
N SER A 268 -15.06 7.35 68.12
CA SER A 268 -15.13 8.80 68.07
C SER A 268 -14.79 9.44 69.42
N SER A 269 -14.80 10.78 69.46
CA SER A 269 -14.47 11.68 70.59
C SER A 269 -12.96 12.03 70.71
N ASP A 270 -12.55 13.25 71.08
CA ASP A 270 -13.33 14.40 71.57
C ASP A 270 -12.82 15.80 71.15
N MET A 271 -13.64 16.80 71.51
CA MET A 271 -13.55 18.25 71.27
C MET A 271 -12.32 19.00 71.81
N CYS A 272 -12.16 20.25 71.33
CA CYS A 272 -11.41 21.39 71.94
C CYS A 272 -9.86 21.31 71.89
N SER A 273 -9.10 22.42 71.91
CA SER A 273 -9.46 23.84 72.10
C SER A 273 -8.52 24.82 71.35
N SER A 274 -9.09 25.92 70.83
CA SER A 274 -8.57 27.31 70.82
C SER A 274 -7.12 27.69 70.43
N MET A 275 -7.00 28.89 69.82
CA MET A 275 -5.78 29.68 69.57
C MET A 275 -4.90 29.20 68.39
N GLY A 276 -4.40 30.06 67.50
CA GLY A 276 -4.74 31.48 67.31
C GLY A 276 -3.65 32.30 66.62
N LEU A 277 -4.02 32.98 65.54
CA LEU A 277 -3.33 34.13 64.90
C LEU A 277 -1.96 33.92 64.21
N VAL A 278 -2.01 34.03 62.87
CA VAL A 278 -1.10 34.81 62.00
C VAL A 278 0.27 34.19 61.59
N SER A 279 0.63 34.43 60.32
CA SER A 279 1.98 34.33 59.73
C SER A 279 2.66 32.95 59.52
N VAL A 280 1.99 32.00 58.85
CA VAL A 280 2.67 30.85 58.20
C VAL A 280 2.45 30.71 56.65
N PRO A 281 2.10 31.74 55.85
CA PRO A 281 1.94 31.57 54.39
C PRO A 281 3.26 31.65 53.59
N ILE A 282 4.41 31.94 54.22
CA ILE A 282 5.70 32.12 53.53
C ILE A 282 6.60 30.88 53.68
N ILE A 283 6.79 30.38 54.91
CA ILE A 283 7.67 29.20 55.14
C ILE A 283 7.06 27.94 54.52
N ALA A 284 5.74 27.77 54.60
CA ALA A 284 5.04 26.67 53.92
C ALA A 284 5.20 26.74 52.39
N LEU A 285 5.12 27.94 51.80
CA LEU A 285 5.31 28.14 50.37
C LEU A 285 6.76 27.82 49.95
N CYS A 286 7.75 28.26 50.73
CA CYS A 286 9.16 27.94 50.48
C CYS A 286 9.44 26.42 50.61
N PHE A 287 8.83 25.72 51.57
CA PHE A 287 8.97 24.27 51.67
C PHE A 287 8.28 23.52 50.52
N TYR A 288 7.12 23.99 50.05
CA TYR A 288 6.49 23.43 48.85
C TYR A 288 7.35 23.66 47.60
N LEU A 289 7.79 24.91 47.37
CA LEU A 289 8.56 25.30 46.18
C LEU A 289 9.99 24.70 46.12
N LEU A 290 10.55 24.28 47.27
CA LEU A 290 11.85 23.59 47.33
C LEU A 290 11.75 22.05 47.30
N LEU A 291 10.54 21.47 47.41
CA LEU A 291 10.29 20.04 47.23
C LEU A 291 9.49 19.71 45.96
N SER A 292 8.84 20.71 45.34
CA SER A 292 8.15 20.57 44.04
C SER A 292 9.05 20.35 42.81
N PRO A 293 10.39 20.22 42.90
CA PRO A 293 11.19 19.57 41.84
C PRO A 293 11.38 18.05 42.03
N LEU A 294 10.90 17.47 43.14
CA LEU A 294 11.02 16.03 43.44
C LEU A 294 9.69 15.25 43.33
N LEU A 295 8.62 15.91 42.90
CA LEU A 295 7.54 15.22 42.20
C LEU A 295 8.00 14.94 40.77
N VAL A 296 8.52 13.73 40.56
CA VAL A 296 8.94 13.22 39.26
C VAL A 296 7.74 13.20 38.31
N HIS A 297 7.60 14.25 37.51
CA HIS A 297 7.06 14.10 36.17
C HIS A 297 8.07 13.23 35.44
N GLY A 298 7.79 11.92 35.37
CA GLY A 298 8.63 10.98 34.66
C GLY A 298 8.48 11.26 33.19
N ASP A 299 9.49 11.92 32.59
CA ASP A 299 9.61 11.99 31.14
C ASP A 299 9.47 10.57 30.59
N ILE A 300 8.46 10.36 29.74
CA ILE A 300 8.14 9.04 29.19
C ILE A 300 9.40 8.49 28.53
N GLN A 301 9.78 7.28 28.94
CA GLN A 301 11.05 6.69 28.53
C GLN A 301 11.12 6.57 27.00
N THR A 302 12.31 6.71 26.43
CA THR A 302 12.50 6.64 24.97
C THR A 302 13.45 5.51 24.62
N THR A 303 13.26 4.84 23.47
CA THR A 303 14.19 3.77 23.05
C THR A 303 15.64 4.23 22.87
N LEU A 304 15.90 5.54 22.83
CA LEU A 304 17.25 6.13 22.88
C LEU A 304 17.95 5.98 24.23
N GLN A 305 17.17 5.82 25.32
CA GLN A 305 17.64 5.61 26.70
C GLN A 305 17.89 4.13 27.02
N GLY A 306 17.48 3.22 26.13
CA GLY A 306 17.71 1.79 26.27
C GLY A 306 19.18 1.37 26.04
N PRO A 307 19.53 0.10 26.32
CA PRO A 307 18.63 -0.97 26.74
C PRO A 307 18.16 -0.82 28.20
N PHE A 308 16.86 -1.02 28.41
CA PHE A 308 16.25 -1.04 29.74
C PHE A 308 16.60 -2.34 30.46
N LYS A 309 16.67 -2.29 31.79
CA LYS A 309 16.83 -3.50 32.60
C LYS A 309 15.55 -4.33 32.54
N PRO A 310 15.62 -5.66 32.43
CA PRO A 310 14.45 -6.52 32.43
C PRO A 310 13.56 -6.33 33.66
N VAL A 311 12.25 -6.20 33.41
CA VAL A 311 11.19 -6.13 34.41
C VAL A 311 10.24 -7.31 34.18
N THR A 312 9.95 -8.06 35.24
CA THR A 312 8.81 -8.98 35.32
C THR A 312 7.86 -8.43 36.38
N VAL A 313 6.62 -8.09 36.01
CA VAL A 313 5.60 -7.70 36.98
C VAL A 313 4.99 -8.96 37.60
N PRO A 314 4.96 -9.09 38.95
CA PRO A 314 4.35 -10.26 39.59
C PRO A 314 2.84 -10.35 39.29
N LEU A 315 2.39 -11.53 38.86
CA LEU A 315 0.97 -11.84 38.63
C LEU A 315 0.10 -11.41 39.81
N ASP A 316 -0.88 -10.52 39.55
CA ASP A 316 -1.85 -10.13 40.56
C ASP A 316 -2.81 -11.30 40.87
N LYS A 317 -2.68 -11.84 42.08
CA LYS A 317 -3.51 -12.95 42.57
C LYS A 317 -4.94 -12.51 42.93
N SER A 318 -5.30 -11.23 42.79
CA SER A 318 -6.68 -10.76 42.88
C SER A 318 -7.54 -11.15 41.65
N PHE A 319 -6.91 -11.64 40.58
CA PHE A 319 -7.55 -12.05 39.32
C PHE A 319 -8.79 -12.93 39.52
N ARG A 320 -9.94 -12.46 39.04
CA ARG A 320 -11.24 -13.09 39.28
C ARG A 320 -11.58 -14.22 38.28
N GLY A 321 -10.74 -15.24 38.26
CA GLY A 321 -10.97 -16.50 37.54
C GLY A 321 -10.60 -16.47 36.06
N ASN A 322 -10.92 -17.57 35.36
CA ASN A 322 -10.77 -17.69 33.91
C ASN A 322 -11.69 -16.66 33.21
N ALA A 323 -11.33 -16.23 31.99
CA ALA A 323 -12.30 -15.53 31.14
C ALA A 323 -13.49 -16.43 30.82
N VAL A 324 -14.65 -15.83 30.59
CA VAL A 324 -15.90 -16.53 30.30
C VAL A 324 -16.51 -15.91 29.07
N ASP A 325 -16.54 -16.65 27.95
CA ASP A 325 -17.20 -16.20 26.72
C ASP A 325 -18.63 -15.75 27.02
N LEU A 326 -19.03 -14.65 26.39
CA LEU A 326 -20.38 -14.14 26.47
C LEU A 326 -21.34 -15.17 25.89
N PRO A 327 -22.47 -15.49 26.57
CA PRO A 327 -23.45 -16.39 26.00
C PRO A 327 -24.11 -15.79 24.76
N ASP A 328 -24.63 -16.65 23.90
CA ASP A 328 -25.55 -16.34 22.80
C ASP A 328 -26.73 -15.42 23.19
N THR A 329 -27.14 -15.49 24.45
CA THR A 329 -28.18 -14.67 25.08
C THR A 329 -27.72 -13.28 25.54
N ASP A 330 -26.43 -12.94 25.46
CA ASP A 330 -25.94 -11.58 25.75
C ASP A 330 -26.44 -10.59 24.67
N PRO A 331 -27.02 -9.43 25.05
CA PRO A 331 -27.55 -8.44 24.10
C PRO A 331 -26.54 -7.89 23.07
N ARG A 332 -25.24 -8.11 23.27
CA ARG A 332 -24.17 -7.73 22.33
C ARG A 332 -23.86 -8.80 21.28
N VAL A 333 -24.10 -10.07 21.60
CA VAL A 333 -23.81 -11.24 20.73
C VAL A 333 -25.07 -11.72 19.99
N ARG A 334 -26.23 -11.58 20.62
CA ARG A 334 -27.52 -11.98 20.05
C ARG A 334 -27.84 -11.20 18.76
N ARG A 335 -28.23 -11.91 17.68
CA ARG A 335 -28.81 -11.31 16.45
C ARG A 335 -29.99 -10.41 16.82
N ARG A 336 -29.97 -9.16 16.34
CA ARG A 336 -31.02 -8.14 16.57
C ARG A 336 -31.81 -7.77 15.31
N VAL A 337 -31.33 -8.17 14.14
CA VAL A 337 -31.88 -7.85 12.83
C VAL A 337 -32.85 -8.94 12.33
N GLN A 338 -33.75 -8.60 11.41
CA GLN A 338 -34.71 -9.50 10.78
C GLN A 338 -34.37 -9.75 9.31
N ASP A 339 -34.72 -10.94 8.79
CA ASP A 339 -34.52 -11.34 7.39
C ASP A 339 -33.12 -10.97 6.84
N PHE A 340 -33.06 -10.14 5.79
CA PHE A 340 -31.86 -9.67 5.09
C PHE A 340 -31.38 -8.26 5.49
N GLU A 341 -31.80 -7.75 6.65
CA GLU A 341 -31.20 -6.53 7.22
C GLU A 341 -29.68 -6.73 7.53
N PRO A 342 -28.81 -5.73 7.24
CA PRO A 342 -27.38 -5.81 7.54
C PRO A 342 -27.02 -5.96 9.02
N GLU A 343 -26.17 -6.95 9.32
CA GLU A 343 -25.48 -7.09 10.61
C GLU A 343 -23.97 -7.33 10.45
N GLN A 344 -23.25 -7.36 11.57
CA GLN A 344 -21.79 -7.58 11.61
C GLN A 344 -20.99 -6.63 10.70
N ILE A 345 -21.46 -5.37 10.60
CA ILE A 345 -20.83 -4.34 9.76
C ILE A 345 -19.42 -4.04 10.27
N SER A 346 -18.42 -4.23 9.43
CA SER A 346 -17.02 -3.89 9.67
C SER A 346 -16.52 -2.85 8.69
N VAL A 347 -15.50 -2.08 9.11
CA VAL A 347 -14.79 -1.11 8.30
C VAL A 347 -13.31 -1.43 8.42
N SER A 348 -12.63 -1.60 7.28
CA SER A 348 -11.23 -2.02 7.21
C SER A 348 -10.44 -1.11 6.29
N LEU A 349 -9.24 -0.72 6.72
CA LEU A 349 -8.31 0.06 5.89
C LEU A 349 -7.95 -0.75 4.62
N SER A 350 -7.79 -0.03 3.51
CA SER A 350 -7.29 -0.61 2.26
C SER A 350 -5.75 -0.55 2.20
N ALA A 351 -5.17 -1.09 1.13
CA ALA A 351 -3.74 -0.95 0.83
C ALA A 351 -3.33 0.51 0.53
N THR A 352 -4.29 1.36 0.14
CA THR A 352 -4.09 2.79 -0.06
C THR A 352 -4.82 3.61 1.00
N HIS A 353 -4.28 4.79 1.32
CA HIS A 353 -4.75 5.69 2.38
C HIS A 353 -6.07 6.42 2.04
N ASP A 354 -6.52 6.33 0.79
CA ASP A 354 -7.64 7.03 0.17
C ASP A 354 -8.82 6.09 -0.16
N SER A 355 -8.70 4.81 0.21
CA SER A 355 -9.75 3.82 0.03
C SER A 355 -9.99 3.01 1.31
N VAL A 356 -11.23 2.53 1.46
CA VAL A 356 -11.67 1.80 2.65
C VAL A 356 -12.69 0.72 2.27
N TRP A 357 -12.56 -0.45 2.87
CA TRP A 357 -13.51 -1.54 2.72
C TRP A 357 -14.61 -1.43 3.78
N ILE A 358 -15.86 -1.54 3.34
CA ILE A 358 -17.01 -1.77 4.22
C ILE A 358 -17.57 -3.15 3.90
N SER A 359 -17.70 -3.99 4.93
CA SER A 359 -18.22 -5.36 4.80
C SER A 359 -19.35 -5.59 5.81
N TRP A 360 -20.29 -6.46 5.48
CA TRP A 360 -21.40 -6.84 6.37
C TRP A 360 -22.00 -8.18 5.98
N ILE A 361 -22.91 -8.71 6.81
CA ILE A 361 -23.63 -9.95 6.54
C ILE A 361 -25.13 -9.66 6.45
N THR A 362 -25.84 -10.29 5.51
CA THR A 362 -27.31 -10.32 5.45
C THR A 362 -27.84 -11.75 5.43
N GLY A 363 -29.12 -11.93 5.79
CA GLY A 363 -29.74 -13.25 5.85
C GLY A 363 -29.32 -14.05 7.09
N GLN A 364 -29.93 -15.22 7.28
CA GLN A 364 -29.69 -16.05 8.45
C GLN A 364 -28.73 -17.20 8.12
N TYR A 365 -27.68 -17.34 8.94
CA TYR A 365 -26.76 -18.48 8.89
C TYR A 365 -27.50 -19.80 9.21
N GLN A 366 -26.99 -20.92 8.68
CA GLN A 366 -27.57 -22.24 8.86
C GLN A 366 -26.57 -23.19 9.53
N ILE A 367 -27.08 -24.03 10.43
CA ILE A 367 -26.30 -25.08 11.12
C ILE A 367 -27.10 -26.38 11.10
N GLY A 368 -26.46 -27.49 10.71
CA GLY A 368 -27.07 -28.82 10.74
C GLY A 368 -26.42 -29.78 9.74
N ALA A 369 -26.96 -30.99 9.56
CA ALA A 369 -26.42 -31.93 8.58
C ALA A 369 -26.63 -31.46 7.12
N ASN A 370 -27.79 -30.87 6.82
CA ASN A 370 -28.22 -30.52 5.46
C ASN A 370 -28.38 -29.00 5.28
N THR A 371 -27.32 -28.23 5.52
CA THR A 371 -27.27 -26.78 5.21
C THR A 371 -27.38 -26.53 3.71
N ARG A 372 -28.11 -25.49 3.29
CA ARG A 372 -28.21 -25.06 1.90
C ARG A 372 -27.68 -23.62 1.75
N PRO A 373 -26.58 -23.39 1.03
CA PRO A 373 -26.05 -22.04 0.84
C PRO A 373 -27.11 -21.06 0.33
N LEU A 374 -27.11 -19.83 0.86
CA LEU A 374 -27.89 -18.75 0.27
C LEU A 374 -27.29 -18.36 -1.08
N ASN A 375 -28.11 -17.85 -2.01
CA ASN A 375 -27.60 -17.35 -3.28
C ASN A 375 -27.15 -15.88 -3.10
N PRO A 376 -25.85 -15.55 -3.24
CA PRO A 376 -25.33 -14.21 -2.98
C PRO A 376 -25.91 -13.14 -3.90
N SER A 377 -26.38 -13.51 -5.10
CA SER A 377 -27.00 -12.60 -6.08
C SER A 377 -28.44 -12.16 -5.71
N THR A 378 -29.00 -12.65 -4.59
CA THR A 378 -30.37 -12.28 -4.15
C THR A 378 -30.45 -10.95 -3.41
N VAL A 379 -29.31 -10.38 -2.98
CA VAL A 379 -29.24 -9.09 -2.28
C VAL A 379 -28.04 -8.28 -2.81
N ALA A 380 -28.26 -7.05 -3.23
CA ALA A 380 -27.21 -6.20 -3.79
C ALA A 380 -26.27 -5.64 -2.70
N SER A 381 -24.95 -5.74 -2.92
CA SER A 381 -23.93 -5.08 -2.09
C SER A 381 -23.86 -3.59 -2.40
N VAL A 382 -24.55 -2.77 -1.61
CA VAL A 382 -24.64 -1.31 -1.80
C VAL A 382 -24.29 -0.55 -0.53
N VAL A 383 -23.42 0.46 -0.64
CA VAL A 383 -23.11 1.42 0.43
C VAL A 383 -23.48 2.83 -0.02
N GLY A 384 -24.35 3.51 0.73
CA GLY A 384 -24.55 4.95 0.63
C GLY A 384 -23.58 5.70 1.55
N HIS A 385 -22.89 6.71 1.04
CA HIS A 385 -21.89 7.47 1.80
C HIS A 385 -21.93 8.99 1.49
N GLY A 386 -21.27 9.78 2.34
CA GLY A 386 -21.24 11.24 2.25
C GLY A 386 -20.54 11.89 3.44
N MET A 387 -20.44 13.22 3.44
CA MET A 387 -19.88 13.98 4.56
C MET A 387 -20.79 13.94 5.79
N SER A 388 -20.20 13.87 6.98
CA SER A 388 -20.92 14.07 8.24
C SER A 388 -21.67 15.41 8.22
N ARG A 389 -22.91 15.41 8.76
CA ARG A 389 -23.90 16.51 8.72
C ARG A 389 -24.55 16.81 7.36
N PHE A 390 -24.22 16.07 6.30
CA PHE A 390 -24.90 16.15 4.99
C PHE A 390 -25.69 14.86 4.69
N GLN A 391 -26.48 14.87 3.60
CA GLN A 391 -27.13 13.65 3.12
C GLN A 391 -26.12 12.71 2.46
N LEU A 392 -26.41 11.40 2.47
CA LEU A 392 -25.64 10.39 1.75
C LEU A 392 -25.95 10.53 0.25
N THR A 393 -25.15 11.34 -0.44
CA THR A 393 -25.34 11.72 -1.86
C THR A 393 -24.55 10.84 -2.84
N HIS A 394 -23.74 9.92 -2.33
CA HIS A 394 -22.89 9.03 -3.12
C HIS A 394 -23.22 7.58 -2.80
N GLN A 395 -23.07 6.70 -3.78
CA GLN A 395 -23.37 5.28 -3.70
C GLN A 395 -22.23 4.49 -4.35
N ALA A 396 -21.79 3.44 -3.66
CA ALA A 396 -20.84 2.47 -4.18
C ALA A 396 -21.47 1.08 -4.19
N THR A 397 -21.05 0.26 -5.15
CA THR A 397 -21.44 -1.14 -5.32
C THR A 397 -20.23 -2.05 -5.12
N GLY A 398 -20.48 -3.31 -4.80
CA GLY A 398 -19.44 -4.33 -4.67
C GLY A 398 -19.99 -5.74 -4.86
N TYR A 399 -19.27 -6.73 -4.35
CA TYR A 399 -19.60 -8.15 -4.54
C TYR A 399 -20.16 -8.80 -3.27
N SER A 400 -20.68 -10.02 -3.41
CA SER A 400 -21.20 -10.83 -2.31
C SER A 400 -20.82 -12.30 -2.46
N LEU A 401 -20.71 -13.02 -1.34
CA LEU A 401 -20.35 -14.45 -1.27
C LEU A 401 -21.02 -15.15 -0.08
N VAL A 402 -20.91 -16.48 -0.01
CA VAL A 402 -21.35 -17.28 1.14
C VAL A 402 -20.24 -18.24 1.55
N TYR A 403 -19.84 -18.19 2.81
CA TYR A 403 -18.87 -19.11 3.40
C TYR A 403 -19.58 -20.40 3.84
N ASN A 404 -18.92 -21.54 3.62
CA ASN A 404 -19.44 -22.86 3.99
C ASN A 404 -18.33 -23.68 4.66
N GLN A 405 -18.65 -24.33 5.77
CA GLN A 405 -17.78 -25.28 6.46
C GLN A 405 -18.50 -26.63 6.54
N LEU A 406 -18.00 -27.60 5.78
CA LEU A 406 -18.62 -28.91 5.63
C LEU A 406 -17.75 -29.99 6.27
N TYR A 407 -18.37 -30.86 7.08
CA TYR A 407 -17.73 -31.97 7.77
C TYR A 407 -18.26 -33.30 7.22
N PRO A 408 -17.40 -34.20 6.71
CA PRO A 408 -17.83 -35.49 6.16
C PRO A 408 -18.06 -36.58 7.22
N PHE A 409 -18.16 -36.21 8.51
CA PHE A 409 -18.17 -37.14 9.64
C PHE A 409 -19.49 -37.10 10.42
N GLU A 410 -20.03 -38.27 10.73
CA GLU A 410 -21.29 -38.42 11.48
C GLU A 410 -21.17 -37.81 12.90
N GLY A 411 -22.16 -37.01 13.29
CA GLY A 411 -22.20 -36.30 14.58
C GLY A 411 -21.68 -34.87 14.57
N LEU A 412 -20.98 -34.44 13.50
CA LEU A 412 -20.65 -33.03 13.28
C LEU A 412 -21.79 -32.29 12.55
N GLN A 413 -21.80 -30.97 12.64
CA GLN A 413 -22.81 -30.12 11.99
C GLN A 413 -22.13 -29.22 10.95
N ASN A 414 -22.66 -29.21 9.73
CA ASN A 414 -22.23 -28.29 8.69
C ASN A 414 -22.70 -26.87 9.03
N TYR A 415 -21.92 -25.88 8.60
CA TYR A 415 -22.21 -24.46 8.74
C TYR A 415 -22.26 -23.80 7.37
N SER A 416 -23.23 -22.89 7.19
CA SER A 416 -23.32 -21.99 6.04
C SER A 416 -23.62 -20.58 6.56
N SER A 417 -22.89 -19.57 6.09
CA SER A 417 -23.05 -18.18 6.54
C SER A 417 -24.33 -17.53 6.01
N GLY A 418 -24.62 -16.32 6.48
CA GLY A 418 -25.42 -15.38 5.69
C GLY A 418 -24.67 -14.97 4.41
N ILE A 419 -25.29 -14.15 3.58
CA ILE A 419 -24.61 -13.51 2.44
C ILE A 419 -23.65 -12.47 3.01
N ILE A 420 -22.35 -12.66 2.77
CA ILE A 420 -21.28 -11.73 3.15
C ILE A 420 -21.10 -10.76 1.98
N HIS A 421 -21.12 -9.46 2.27
CA HIS A 421 -20.99 -8.38 1.29
C HIS A 421 -19.66 -7.65 1.50
N HIS A 422 -19.01 -7.24 0.42
CA HIS A 422 -17.80 -6.43 0.44
C HIS A 422 -17.91 -5.29 -0.58
N VAL A 423 -17.72 -4.05 -0.13
CA VAL A 423 -17.72 -2.84 -0.96
C VAL A 423 -16.47 -2.02 -0.66
N LEU A 424 -15.71 -1.70 -1.72
CA LEU A 424 -14.59 -0.77 -1.66
C LEU A 424 -15.08 0.65 -1.98
N LEU A 425 -14.72 1.62 -1.15
CA LEU A 425 -14.94 3.05 -1.39
C LEU A 425 -13.60 3.68 -1.76
N THR A 426 -13.53 4.45 -2.85
CA THR A 426 -12.24 4.91 -3.45
C THR A 426 -12.09 6.43 -3.55
N ALA A 427 -10.86 6.91 -3.81
CA ALA A 427 -10.47 8.31 -3.86
C ALA A 427 -11.38 9.22 -4.72
N ASP A 428 -11.82 8.74 -5.89
CA ASP A 428 -12.74 9.48 -6.78
C ASP A 428 -14.06 9.85 -6.09
N GLN A 429 -14.51 9.02 -5.16
CA GLN A 429 -15.72 9.20 -4.37
C GLN A 429 -15.45 10.02 -3.07
N TYR A 430 -14.18 10.31 -2.78
CA TYR A 430 -13.66 11.01 -1.60
C TYR A 430 -12.90 12.33 -1.89
N LYS A 431 -13.02 12.91 -3.10
CA LYS A 431 -12.40 14.20 -3.51
C LYS A 431 -12.71 15.44 -2.63
N TRP A 432 -13.53 15.29 -1.60
CA TRP A 432 -13.73 16.27 -0.52
C TRP A 432 -12.83 16.00 0.71
N LEU A 433 -12.59 14.74 1.05
CA LEU A 433 -11.78 14.30 2.20
C LEU A 433 -10.31 14.66 1.98
N GLU A 434 -9.83 14.52 0.73
CA GLU A 434 -8.51 15.03 0.32
C GLU A 434 -8.31 16.51 0.66
N ARG A 435 -9.35 17.35 0.56
CA ARG A 435 -9.22 18.81 0.77
C ARG A 435 -9.06 19.19 2.24
N ASP A 436 -9.47 18.33 3.17
CA ASP A 436 -9.18 18.49 4.58
C ASP A 436 -7.92 17.73 5.03
N LEU A 437 -7.60 16.57 4.42
CA LEU A 437 -6.39 15.80 4.71
C LEU A 437 -5.11 16.35 4.05
N ALA A 438 -5.19 17.12 2.96
CA ALA A 438 -4.06 17.80 2.30
C ALA A 438 -3.46 18.98 3.11
N LYS A 439 -3.71 19.00 4.43
CA LYS A 439 -3.02 19.82 5.43
C LYS A 439 -2.03 18.99 6.27
N VAL A 440 -1.96 17.67 6.03
CA VAL A 440 -1.02 16.74 6.64
C VAL A 440 -0.08 16.22 5.54
N ASP A 441 1.21 16.45 5.72
CA ASP A 441 2.25 16.09 4.76
C ASP A 441 2.43 14.57 4.64
N ARG A 442 2.98 14.09 3.53
CA ARG A 442 3.03 12.65 3.21
C ARG A 442 4.40 12.14 2.75
N GLU A 443 5.21 11.78 3.73
CA GLU A 443 6.26 10.75 3.58
C GLU A 443 6.02 9.62 4.60
N VAL A 444 6.45 8.39 4.26
CA VAL A 444 6.17 7.18 5.05
C VAL A 444 7.04 7.17 6.32
N SER A 445 6.47 7.75 7.38
CA SER A 445 7.14 8.07 8.64
C SER A 445 7.73 6.88 9.38
N MET A 446 6.96 5.80 9.57
CA MET A 446 7.34 4.68 10.44
C MET A 446 6.83 3.35 9.89
N VAL A 447 7.61 2.29 10.04
CA VAL A 447 7.28 0.95 9.53
C VAL A 447 6.97 0.01 10.71
N GLY A 448 5.75 -0.51 10.73
CA GLY A 448 5.29 -1.49 11.72
C GLY A 448 4.78 -2.77 11.06
N GLY A 449 5.09 -3.93 11.65
CA GLY A 449 4.56 -5.23 11.24
C GLY A 449 3.59 -5.82 12.26
N TYR A 450 2.69 -6.70 11.80
CA TYR A 450 1.85 -7.55 12.66
C TYR A 450 2.09 -9.03 12.30
N MET A 451 2.25 -9.88 13.31
CA MET A 451 2.47 -11.32 13.15
C MET A 451 1.60 -12.10 14.13
N ALA A 452 1.01 -13.20 13.66
CA ALA A 452 0.18 -14.06 14.51
C ALA A 452 1.04 -14.75 15.59
N SER A 453 2.16 -15.37 15.21
CA SER A 453 3.03 -16.13 16.10
C SER A 453 4.03 -15.25 16.86
N SER A 454 4.29 -15.59 18.12
CA SER A 454 5.20 -14.82 18.98
C SER A 454 6.68 -15.07 18.73
N TRP A 455 7.37 -14.09 18.15
CA TRP A 455 8.83 -14.00 18.25
C TRP A 455 9.23 -13.33 19.58
N TYR A 456 10.42 -13.65 20.10
CA TYR A 456 10.99 -13.06 21.32
C TYR A 456 10.19 -13.18 22.64
N SER A 457 9.04 -13.84 22.65
CA SER A 457 8.35 -14.24 23.88
C SER A 457 9.27 -15.06 24.79
N THR A 458 9.23 -14.75 26.09
CA THR A 458 9.93 -15.48 27.14
C THR A 458 9.00 -16.34 27.99
N TYR A 459 7.71 -16.31 27.71
CA TYR A 459 6.73 -17.24 28.28
C TYR A 459 6.98 -18.68 27.81
N LYS A 460 6.62 -19.65 28.64
CA LYS A 460 6.73 -21.09 28.30
C LYS A 460 5.77 -21.51 27.19
N ALA A 461 4.59 -20.89 27.12
CA ALA A 461 3.62 -21.11 26.04
C ALA A 461 4.20 -20.58 24.72
N HIS A 462 4.14 -21.40 23.66
CA HIS A 462 4.62 -21.07 22.30
C HIS A 462 6.11 -20.65 22.24
N TYR A 463 6.92 -21.07 23.22
CA TYR A 463 8.34 -20.70 23.32
C TYR A 463 9.15 -21.26 22.14
N ARG A 464 9.58 -20.37 21.24
CA ARG A 464 10.37 -20.69 20.03
C ARG A 464 9.66 -21.68 19.09
N GLU A 465 8.34 -21.56 19.01
CA GLU A 465 7.48 -22.36 18.13
C GLU A 465 7.64 -21.96 16.65
N ALA A 466 7.35 -20.70 16.33
CA ALA A 466 7.59 -20.12 14.99
C ALA A 466 9.07 -19.74 14.74
N GLU A 467 10.02 -20.45 15.35
CA GLU A 467 11.44 -20.10 15.30
C GLU A 467 12.05 -20.24 13.89
N CYS A 468 11.57 -21.19 13.07
CA CYS A 468 11.96 -21.27 11.67
C CYS A 468 11.54 -20.01 10.88
N MET A 469 10.35 -19.47 11.16
CA MET A 469 9.87 -18.22 10.57
C MET A 469 10.75 -17.03 10.99
N ARG A 470 11.14 -16.95 12.28
CA ARG A 470 12.10 -15.93 12.74
C ARG A 470 13.43 -16.04 12.01
N VAL A 471 14.02 -17.23 11.92
CA VAL A 471 15.34 -17.44 11.31
C VAL A 471 15.37 -17.01 9.83
N GLU A 472 14.31 -17.25 9.07
CA GLU A 472 14.25 -16.89 7.65
C GLU A 472 13.75 -15.45 7.39
N MET A 473 12.93 -14.86 8.28
CA MET A 473 12.32 -13.54 8.06
C MET A 473 12.89 -12.39 8.90
N GLU A 474 13.60 -12.63 10.00
CA GLU A 474 14.09 -11.55 10.87
C GLU A 474 15.15 -10.68 10.18
N GLU A 475 16.05 -11.28 9.37
CA GLU A 475 16.99 -10.52 8.56
C GLU A 475 16.25 -9.53 7.64
N LEU A 476 15.09 -9.92 7.09
CA LEU A 476 14.26 -9.07 6.23
C LEU A 476 13.70 -7.86 7.00
N LEU A 477 13.14 -8.07 8.20
CA LEU A 477 12.60 -6.99 9.04
C LEU A 477 13.69 -6.02 9.51
N TYR A 478 14.82 -6.58 9.95
CA TYR A 478 15.97 -5.82 10.43
C TYR A 478 16.58 -4.97 9.31
N LYS A 479 16.83 -5.59 8.15
CA LYS A 479 17.44 -4.95 6.98
C LYS A 479 16.55 -3.84 6.41
N TYR A 480 15.23 -4.03 6.35
CA TYR A 480 14.29 -2.98 5.95
C TYR A 480 13.92 -1.99 7.09
N GLY A 481 14.58 -2.07 8.24
CA GLY A 481 14.47 -1.07 9.30
C GLY A 481 13.06 -0.92 9.85
N VAL A 482 12.39 -2.05 10.06
CA VAL A 482 11.11 -2.12 10.79
C VAL A 482 11.35 -1.64 12.23
N ASP A 483 10.54 -0.68 12.70
CA ASP A 483 10.72 -0.11 14.04
C ASP A 483 9.97 -0.88 15.11
N ILE A 484 8.80 -1.43 14.78
CA ILE A 484 7.89 -2.12 15.71
C ILE A 484 7.34 -3.39 15.06
N VAL A 485 7.29 -4.48 15.81
CA VAL A 485 6.59 -5.71 15.42
C VAL A 485 5.60 -6.09 16.51
N PHE A 486 4.33 -6.19 16.15
CA PHE A 486 3.25 -6.62 17.04
C PHE A 486 2.99 -8.12 16.88
N ASN A 487 3.05 -8.86 17.98
CA ASN A 487 2.96 -10.31 18.02
C ASN A 487 1.71 -10.78 18.77
N GLY A 488 1.02 -11.80 18.26
CA GLY A 488 -0.10 -12.47 18.91
C GLY A 488 0.27 -13.78 19.62
N HIS A 489 -0.73 -14.67 19.70
CA HIS A 489 -0.68 -16.05 20.19
C HIS A 489 -0.39 -16.27 21.69
N VAL A 490 0.55 -15.54 22.30
CA VAL A 490 0.90 -15.71 23.72
C VAL A 490 0.01 -14.81 24.59
N HIS A 491 -0.77 -15.41 25.49
CA HIS A 491 -1.78 -14.73 26.30
C HIS A 491 -1.20 -13.95 27.51
N ALA A 492 -0.28 -13.03 27.23
CA ALA A 492 0.30 -12.08 28.17
C ALA A 492 0.86 -10.87 27.40
N TYR A 493 1.25 -9.81 28.13
CA TYR A 493 1.93 -8.66 27.55
C TYR A 493 3.44 -8.80 27.74
N GLU A 494 4.21 -8.64 26.66
CA GLU A 494 5.68 -8.56 26.73
C GLU A 494 6.23 -7.58 25.69
N ARG A 495 7.08 -6.65 26.12
CA ARG A 495 7.80 -5.70 25.27
C ARG A 495 9.30 -5.95 25.34
N SER A 496 9.94 -6.03 24.19
CA SER A 496 11.39 -6.15 24.10
C SER A 496 12.13 -4.80 24.23
N ASN A 497 13.43 -4.86 24.51
CA ASN A 497 14.39 -3.88 24.04
C ASN A 497 14.52 -3.99 22.52
N ARG A 498 15.10 -2.99 21.83
CA ARG A 498 15.52 -3.18 20.43
C ARG A 498 16.49 -4.38 20.36
N VAL A 499 16.16 -5.36 19.53
CA VAL A 499 16.79 -6.70 19.52
C VAL A 499 16.94 -7.20 18.08
N TYR A 500 18.04 -7.91 17.83
CA TYR A 500 18.28 -8.67 16.62
C TYR A 500 19.00 -9.98 16.93
N ASN A 501 18.50 -11.10 16.42
CA ASN A 501 19.03 -12.46 16.63
C ASN A 501 19.39 -12.77 18.11
N TYR A 502 18.44 -12.51 19.02
CA TYR A 502 18.59 -12.61 20.49
C TYR A 502 19.67 -11.72 21.14
N THR A 503 20.27 -10.81 20.39
CA THR A 503 21.23 -9.82 20.90
C THR A 503 20.64 -8.42 20.96
N LEU A 504 21.03 -7.64 21.96
CA LEU A 504 20.62 -6.24 22.10
C LEU A 504 21.28 -5.40 21.01
N ASP A 505 20.49 -4.89 20.07
CA ASP A 505 20.96 -4.09 18.95
C ASP A 505 20.21 -2.74 18.89
N PRO A 506 20.90 -1.58 18.78
CA PRO A 506 20.26 -0.27 18.80
C PRO A 506 19.43 0.04 17.54
N CYS A 507 19.50 -0.79 16.50
CA CYS A 507 18.81 -0.69 15.22
C CYS A 507 17.74 -1.75 15.01
N GLY A 508 17.74 -2.84 15.81
CA GLY A 508 16.71 -3.86 15.75
C GLY A 508 15.30 -3.36 16.07
N PRO A 509 14.24 -4.02 15.58
CA PRO A 509 12.86 -3.69 15.93
C PRO A 509 12.58 -3.83 17.43
N VAL A 510 11.53 -3.15 17.90
CA VAL A 510 10.88 -3.42 19.19
C VAL A 510 9.76 -4.43 18.95
N TYR A 511 9.86 -5.62 19.55
CA TYR A 511 8.79 -6.61 19.55
C TYR A 511 7.83 -6.34 20.73
N ILE A 512 6.53 -6.42 20.46
CA ILE A 512 5.48 -6.21 21.45
C ILE A 512 4.44 -7.32 21.29
N THR A 513 4.43 -8.26 22.24
CA THR A 513 3.48 -9.37 22.34
C THR A 513 2.22 -8.91 23.07
N ILE A 514 1.06 -9.14 22.44
CA ILE A 514 -0.25 -8.61 22.86
C ILE A 514 -1.35 -9.67 22.62
N GLY A 515 -1.21 -10.86 23.21
CA GLY A 515 -2.29 -11.87 23.23
C GLY A 515 -3.25 -11.73 24.41
N ASP A 516 -3.13 -10.65 25.19
CA ASP A 516 -3.76 -10.42 26.49
C ASP A 516 -5.21 -9.88 26.44
N GLY A 517 -5.83 -9.82 25.26
CA GLY A 517 -7.20 -9.31 25.07
C GLY A 517 -8.33 -10.08 25.80
N GLY A 518 -8.04 -11.30 26.28
CA GLY A 518 -8.91 -12.07 27.18
C GLY A 518 -9.66 -13.24 26.49
N ASN A 519 -9.25 -14.47 26.80
CA ASN A 519 -9.87 -15.70 26.28
C ASN A 519 -9.91 -16.84 27.33
N ARG A 520 -10.64 -17.92 27.01
CA ARG A 520 -10.85 -19.09 27.90
C ARG A 520 -9.62 -19.97 28.13
N GLU A 521 -8.59 -19.86 27.30
CA GLU A 521 -7.37 -20.69 27.36
C GLU A 521 -6.45 -20.29 28.51
N LYS A 522 -6.73 -19.13 29.12
CA LYS A 522 -6.06 -18.48 30.27
C LYS A 522 -4.78 -17.74 29.87
N MET A 523 -4.33 -16.88 30.78
CA MET A 523 -3.08 -16.13 30.60
C MET A 523 -1.85 -17.05 30.70
N ALA A 524 -0.82 -16.71 29.94
CA ALA A 524 0.52 -17.26 30.14
C ALA A 524 1.12 -16.67 31.42
N ILE A 525 1.48 -17.54 32.38
CA ILE A 525 1.95 -17.14 33.74
C ILE A 525 3.27 -17.80 34.16
N THR A 526 3.88 -18.60 33.29
CA THR A 526 5.16 -19.28 33.51
C THR A 526 6.15 -18.91 32.43
N HIS A 527 7.40 -18.71 32.81
CA HIS A 527 8.45 -18.23 31.91
C HIS A 527 9.48 -19.32 31.63
N ALA A 528 9.99 -19.40 30.40
CA ALA A 528 10.93 -20.45 29.99
C ALA A 528 12.30 -20.36 30.70
N ASP A 529 12.65 -19.18 31.21
CA ASP A 529 13.85 -18.90 32.00
C ASP A 529 13.75 -19.29 33.49
N GLU A 530 12.56 -19.68 33.98
CA GLU A 530 12.39 -20.12 35.36
C GLU A 530 12.93 -21.55 35.58
N PRO A 531 13.56 -21.85 36.74
CA PRO A 531 14.10 -23.18 37.02
C PRO A 531 13.08 -24.31 36.87
N GLY A 532 13.28 -25.18 35.88
CA GLY A 532 12.40 -26.30 35.56
C GLY A 532 11.26 -25.99 34.58
N ASN A 533 11.10 -24.74 34.13
CA ASN A 533 10.06 -24.36 33.17
C ASN A 533 10.48 -24.40 31.69
N CYS A 534 11.77 -24.39 31.37
CA CYS A 534 12.27 -24.62 30.01
C CYS A 534 11.60 -25.87 29.36
N PRO A 535 10.94 -25.75 28.18
CA PRO A 535 10.32 -26.89 27.50
C PRO A 535 11.36 -27.80 26.83
N ASP A 536 10.95 -29.01 26.44
CA ASP A 536 11.78 -29.90 25.64
C ASP A 536 11.82 -29.39 24.18
N PRO A 537 12.99 -29.26 23.53
CA PRO A 537 13.09 -28.77 22.16
C PRO A 537 12.27 -29.61 21.16
N SER A 538 12.11 -30.91 21.39
CA SER A 538 11.31 -31.78 20.51
C SER A 538 9.80 -31.49 20.59
N THR A 539 9.35 -30.71 21.58
CA THR A 539 7.95 -30.33 21.80
C THR A 539 7.65 -28.86 21.49
N THR A 540 8.58 -28.12 20.86
CA THR A 540 8.34 -26.72 20.48
C THR A 540 7.90 -26.48 19.04
N PRO A 541 8.25 -27.28 18.01
CA PRO A 541 7.69 -27.09 16.66
C PRO A 541 6.17 -27.28 16.63
N ASP A 542 5.50 -26.53 15.75
CA ASP A 542 4.12 -26.80 15.36
C ASP A 542 4.05 -27.97 14.35
N ASP A 543 3.05 -28.83 14.52
CA ASP A 543 2.85 -30.06 13.73
C ASP A 543 2.51 -29.81 12.25
N TYR A 544 2.05 -28.61 11.88
CA TYR A 544 1.66 -28.24 10.52
C TYR A 544 2.76 -27.45 9.78
N ILE A 545 3.55 -26.63 10.50
CA ILE A 545 4.57 -25.75 9.91
C ILE A 545 5.87 -26.49 9.55
N GLY A 546 6.14 -27.65 10.16
CA GLY A 546 7.04 -28.65 9.59
C GLY A 546 8.54 -28.29 9.56
N GLY A 547 9.17 -28.05 10.71
CA GLY A 547 10.62 -27.92 10.81
C GLY A 547 11.15 -27.70 12.22
N PHE A 548 12.41 -28.04 12.47
CA PHE A 548 13.09 -27.76 13.75
C PHE A 548 14.29 -26.82 13.54
N CYS A 549 14.11 -25.55 13.90
CA CYS A 549 15.15 -24.52 13.84
C CYS A 549 15.57 -24.01 15.23
N ALA A 550 14.96 -24.53 16.30
CA ALA A 550 15.13 -24.06 17.67
C ALA A 550 16.39 -24.67 18.34
N PHE A 551 17.54 -24.47 17.72
CA PHE A 551 18.83 -24.92 18.26
C PHE A 551 19.22 -24.17 19.55
N ASN A 552 20.15 -24.73 20.32
CA ASN A 552 20.74 -24.06 21.48
C ASN A 552 21.39 -22.73 21.08
N PHE A 553 21.32 -21.72 21.96
CA PHE A 553 21.91 -20.41 21.70
C PHE A 553 23.42 -20.52 21.41
N THR A 554 23.88 -19.84 20.37
CA THR A 554 25.29 -19.84 19.93
C THR A 554 26.14 -18.78 20.62
N SER A 555 25.52 -17.81 21.29
CA SER A 555 26.19 -16.70 21.97
C SER A 555 25.38 -16.18 23.17
N GLY A 556 25.92 -15.20 23.90
CA GLY A 556 25.28 -14.60 25.07
C GLY A 556 25.29 -15.48 26.34
N PRO A 557 24.64 -15.03 27.44
CA PRO A 557 24.58 -15.76 28.71
C PRO A 557 23.99 -17.19 28.63
N ALA A 558 23.11 -17.44 27.65
CA ALA A 558 22.49 -18.74 27.42
C ALA A 558 23.28 -19.66 26.46
N ALA A 559 24.51 -19.29 26.05
CA ALA A 559 25.29 -20.04 25.07
C ALA A 559 25.43 -21.53 25.45
N GLY A 560 25.09 -22.42 24.51
CA GLY A 560 25.07 -23.87 24.70
C GLY A 560 23.81 -24.44 25.36
N LYS A 561 22.83 -23.59 25.74
CA LYS A 561 21.53 -23.98 26.32
C LYS A 561 20.37 -23.73 25.35
N PHE A 562 19.24 -24.39 25.57
CA PHE A 562 17.99 -24.14 24.82
C PHE A 562 17.16 -22.96 25.38
N CYS A 563 17.24 -22.74 26.69
CA CYS A 563 16.62 -21.63 27.41
C CYS A 563 17.66 -20.83 28.19
N TRP A 564 17.30 -19.60 28.53
CA TRP A 564 18.03 -18.79 29.50
C TRP A 564 17.81 -19.31 30.92
N ASP A 565 18.59 -18.84 31.89
CA ASP A 565 18.48 -19.17 33.33
C ASP A 565 18.09 -17.96 34.20
N ARG A 566 17.62 -16.90 33.53
CA ARG A 566 17.13 -15.62 34.05
C ARG A 566 16.36 -14.90 32.93
N GLN A 567 15.57 -13.88 33.26
CA GLN A 567 14.93 -13.02 32.24
C GLN A 567 16.00 -12.48 31.27
N PRO A 568 15.89 -12.74 29.95
CA PRO A 568 16.86 -12.28 28.97
C PRO A 568 16.97 -10.77 28.92
N ASP A 569 18.17 -10.24 28.67
CA ASP A 569 18.39 -8.79 28.62
C ASP A 569 17.61 -8.08 27.48
N TYR A 570 17.11 -8.83 26.49
CA TYR A 570 16.20 -8.32 25.45
C TYR A 570 14.73 -8.23 25.90
N SER A 571 14.30 -8.92 26.96
CA SER A 571 12.95 -8.81 27.51
C SER A 571 12.90 -7.62 28.46
N ALA A 572 12.42 -6.46 27.99
CA ALA A 572 12.48 -5.22 28.76
C ALA A 572 11.38 -5.16 29.82
N TYR A 573 10.17 -5.59 29.48
CA TYR A 573 9.00 -5.59 30.35
C TYR A 573 8.09 -6.77 30.00
N ARG A 574 7.67 -7.57 30.99
CA ARG A 574 6.64 -8.59 30.82
C ARG A 574 5.65 -8.60 31.99
N GLU A 575 4.36 -8.71 31.68
CA GLU A 575 3.27 -8.81 32.66
C GLU A 575 2.15 -9.74 32.19
N SER A 576 1.79 -10.68 33.07
CA SER A 576 0.65 -11.58 32.89
C SER A 576 -0.64 -10.96 33.42
N SER A 577 -1.15 -9.94 32.72
CA SER A 577 -2.43 -9.28 33.01
C SER A 577 -3.20 -9.05 31.71
N PHE A 578 -4.55 -9.13 31.75
CA PHE A 578 -5.37 -8.76 30.60
C PHE A 578 -5.37 -7.23 30.40
N GLY A 579 -5.08 -6.76 29.20
CA GLY A 579 -4.98 -5.34 28.86
C GLY A 579 -5.40 -5.02 27.42
N HIS A 580 -4.94 -3.87 26.94
CA HIS A 580 -5.01 -3.42 25.55
C HIS A 580 -3.93 -2.37 25.28
N GLY A 581 -3.44 -2.29 24.04
CA GLY A 581 -2.40 -1.34 23.64
C GLY A 581 -2.92 -0.20 22.75
N ILE A 582 -2.22 0.94 22.79
CA ILE A 582 -2.47 2.13 21.96
C ILE A 582 -1.13 2.59 21.37
N LEU A 583 -1.06 2.66 20.05
CA LEU A 583 0.04 3.27 19.31
C LEU A 583 -0.39 4.65 18.78
N GLU A 584 0.37 5.68 19.13
CA GLU A 584 0.20 7.02 18.58
C GLU A 584 1.47 7.46 17.85
N VAL A 585 1.47 7.42 16.51
CA VAL A 585 2.54 8.04 15.71
C VAL A 585 2.44 9.56 15.89
N LYS A 586 3.53 10.20 16.36
CA LYS A 586 3.58 11.65 16.62
C LYS A 586 4.28 12.42 15.51
N ASN A 587 5.29 11.84 14.87
CA ASN A 587 5.98 12.36 13.69
C ASN A 587 6.83 11.25 13.01
N GLU A 588 7.55 11.64 11.95
CA GLU A 588 8.58 10.86 11.20
C GLU A 588 9.58 10.04 12.03
N THR A 589 9.84 10.42 13.28
CA THR A 589 10.86 9.79 14.12
C THR A 589 10.35 9.27 15.45
N HIS A 590 9.11 9.55 15.84
CA HIS A 590 8.58 9.24 17.17
C HIS A 590 7.15 8.68 17.10
N ALA A 591 6.94 7.50 17.69
CA ALA A 591 5.62 7.04 18.12
C ALA A 591 5.61 6.77 19.62
N LEU A 592 4.47 7.04 20.26
CA LEU A 592 4.20 6.68 21.65
C LEU A 592 3.47 5.35 21.68
N TRP A 593 4.05 4.36 22.35
CA TRP A 593 3.37 3.14 22.75
C TRP A 593 2.88 3.28 24.19
N THR A 594 1.61 2.97 24.43
CA THR A 594 1.02 2.88 25.78
C THR A 594 0.20 1.61 25.89
N TRP A 595 0.45 0.79 26.92
CA TRP A 595 -0.37 -0.38 27.23
C TRP A 595 -1.11 -0.18 28.55
N HIS A 596 -2.40 -0.50 28.54
CA HIS A 596 -3.34 -0.30 29.64
C HIS A 596 -3.88 -1.63 30.13
N ARG A 597 -3.91 -1.81 31.45
CA ARG A 597 -4.43 -3.02 32.08
C ARG A 597 -5.93 -2.88 32.32
N ASN A 598 -6.70 -3.91 31.99
CA ASN A 598 -8.17 -3.88 32.05
C ASN A 598 -8.73 -3.88 33.50
N GLN A 599 -7.86 -3.87 34.52
CA GLN A 599 -8.20 -3.76 35.94
C GLN A 599 -7.90 -2.36 36.51
N ASP A 600 -7.09 -1.54 35.82
CA ASP A 600 -6.74 -0.18 36.23
C ASP A 600 -7.83 0.84 35.81
N PHE A 601 -7.69 2.09 36.27
CA PHE A 601 -8.50 3.21 35.78
C PHE A 601 -8.07 3.60 34.35
N TYR A 602 -9.02 4.05 33.53
CA TYR A 602 -8.84 4.40 32.10
C TYR A 602 -7.71 5.40 31.76
N SER A 603 -7.12 6.09 32.74
CA SER A 603 -6.01 7.03 32.57
C SER A 603 -4.65 6.51 33.04
N THR A 604 -4.58 5.30 33.61
CA THR A 604 -3.32 4.70 34.09
C THR A 604 -2.73 3.79 33.01
N ALA A 605 -1.48 4.02 32.63
CA ALA A 605 -0.69 3.09 31.83
C ALA A 605 0.00 2.04 32.71
N GLY A 606 0.02 0.78 32.29
CA GLY A 606 0.86 -0.26 32.89
C GLY A 606 2.30 -0.20 32.38
N ASP A 607 2.46 0.08 31.09
CA ASP A 607 3.74 0.30 30.41
C ASP A 607 3.59 1.42 29.36
N GLN A 608 4.62 2.25 29.20
CA GLN A 608 4.58 3.40 28.29
C GLN A 608 5.99 3.80 27.83
N ILE A 609 6.18 3.97 26.52
CA ILE A 609 7.48 4.24 25.89
C ILE A 609 7.35 4.99 24.56
N TYR A 610 8.20 5.99 24.34
CA TYR A 610 8.45 6.54 23.01
C TYR A 610 9.40 5.63 22.22
N ILE A 611 8.89 5.03 21.15
CA ILE A 611 9.71 4.30 20.19
C ILE A 611 10.23 5.30 19.16
N VAL A 612 11.54 5.52 19.20
CA VAL A 612 12.24 6.53 18.40
C VAL A 612 13.03 5.86 17.28
N ARG A 613 12.77 6.29 16.05
CA ARG A 613 13.48 5.91 14.82
C ARG A 613 14.82 6.65 14.75
N ARG A 614 15.84 6.05 14.14
CA ARG A 614 17.18 6.65 14.05
C ARG A 614 17.78 6.53 12.65
N PRO A 615 17.22 7.15 11.59
CA PRO A 615 17.74 7.03 10.23
C PRO A 615 19.24 7.36 10.14
N GLU A 616 19.67 8.39 10.89
CA GLU A 616 21.07 8.84 11.06
C GLU A 616 22.09 7.78 11.55
N LYS A 617 21.63 6.76 12.29
CA LYS A 617 22.50 5.76 12.95
C LYS A 617 22.19 4.34 12.51
N CYS A 618 20.92 4.10 12.20
CA CYS A 618 20.34 2.84 11.78
C CYS A 618 19.73 3.06 10.39
N PRO A 619 20.58 3.33 9.37
CA PRO A 619 20.10 3.47 8.01
C PRO A 619 19.47 2.15 7.58
N VAL A 620 18.32 2.25 6.91
CA VAL A 620 17.67 1.11 6.29
C VAL A 620 18.60 0.57 5.20
N GLU A 621 18.95 -0.72 5.22
CA GLU A 621 19.53 -1.38 4.04
C GLU A 621 18.41 -1.65 3.03
N LEU A 622 17.94 -0.56 2.42
CA LEU A 622 17.39 -0.59 1.07
C LEU A 622 18.39 -1.39 0.22
N LYS A 623 17.95 -2.41 -0.51
CA LYS A 623 18.85 -3.30 -1.25
C LYS A 623 19.35 -2.66 -2.56
N VAL A 624 19.65 -1.35 -2.50
CA VAL A 624 20.55 -0.66 -3.42
C VAL A 624 21.89 -1.37 -3.30
N ILE A 625 22.15 -2.30 -4.22
CA ILE A 625 23.44 -2.97 -4.37
C ILE A 625 24.51 -1.88 -4.51
N LYS A 626 25.63 -2.02 -3.80
CA LYS A 626 26.65 -0.96 -3.61
C LYS A 626 27.21 -0.38 -4.93
N LEU A 627 26.52 0.63 -5.47
CA LEU A 627 27.11 1.71 -6.26
C LEU A 627 27.01 3.00 -5.45
N TRP A 628 28.16 3.63 -5.21
CA TRP A 628 28.37 4.67 -4.20
C TRP A 628 27.93 6.08 -4.65
N SER A 629 26.83 6.19 -5.41
CA SER A 629 26.53 7.40 -6.19
C SER A 629 25.11 7.97 -6.06
N ILE A 630 24.18 7.36 -5.31
CA ILE A 630 22.77 7.79 -5.24
C ILE A 630 22.40 8.25 -3.81
N VAL A 631 22.95 9.40 -3.41
CA VAL A 631 22.39 10.28 -2.34
C VAL A 631 22.26 11.71 -2.89
N LEU A 632 21.84 11.77 -4.15
CA LEU A 632 21.18 12.87 -4.86
C LEU A 632 20.05 12.21 -5.67
N GLY A 633 19.02 12.97 -6.06
CA GLY A 633 17.73 12.45 -6.53
C GLY A 633 17.70 11.88 -7.96
N ASP A 634 18.75 11.20 -8.40
CA ASP A 634 18.91 10.69 -9.77
C ASP A 634 18.93 9.16 -9.81
N PHE A 635 17.96 8.54 -10.49
CA PHE A 635 18.11 7.15 -10.96
C PHE A 635 19.29 7.08 -11.95
N PRO A 636 19.97 5.93 -12.10
CA PRO A 636 21.05 5.80 -13.09
C PRO A 636 20.51 6.11 -14.50
N THR A 637 21.31 6.77 -15.33
CA THR A 637 20.89 7.20 -16.68
C THR A 637 21.82 6.65 -17.75
N THR A 638 21.33 6.42 -18.97
CA THR A 638 22.20 5.96 -20.08
C THR A 638 23.32 6.95 -20.43
N LEU A 639 23.19 8.24 -20.08
CA LEU A 639 24.26 9.25 -20.19
C LEU A 639 25.46 8.96 -19.27
N GLN A 640 25.26 8.20 -18.19
CA GLN A 640 26.31 7.76 -17.27
C GLN A 640 26.97 6.44 -17.72
N GLY A 641 26.44 5.81 -18.78
CA GLY A 641 26.93 4.55 -19.31
C GLY A 641 28.22 4.66 -20.15
N PRO A 642 28.82 3.53 -20.54
CA PRO A 642 28.37 2.17 -20.27
C PRO A 642 28.66 1.73 -18.82
N PHE A 643 27.69 1.06 -18.22
CA PHE A 643 27.80 0.47 -16.89
C PHE A 643 28.61 -0.83 -16.95
N LYS A 644 29.27 -1.18 -15.84
CA LYS A 644 29.85 -2.53 -15.69
C LYS A 644 28.73 -3.58 -15.62
N PRO A 645 28.87 -4.75 -16.27
CA PRO A 645 27.90 -5.84 -16.13
C PRO A 645 27.67 -6.19 -14.66
N VAL A 646 26.42 -6.49 -14.30
CA VAL A 646 26.00 -6.88 -12.95
C VAL A 646 25.24 -8.18 -13.05
N THR A 647 25.79 -9.22 -12.44
CA THR A 647 25.15 -10.54 -12.34
C THR A 647 24.38 -10.68 -11.04
N ALA A 648 23.09 -10.98 -11.10
CA ALA A 648 22.30 -11.33 -9.92
C ALA A 648 22.45 -12.84 -9.62
N PRO A 649 22.83 -13.24 -8.39
CA PRO A 649 23.00 -14.66 -8.07
C PRO A 649 21.65 -15.38 -8.00
N LEU A 650 21.57 -16.56 -8.61
CA LEU A 650 20.40 -17.45 -8.49
C LEU A 650 20.13 -17.79 -7.02
N ASP A 651 18.93 -17.46 -6.54
CA ASP A 651 18.46 -17.89 -5.22
C ASP A 651 18.02 -19.36 -5.27
N LYS A 652 18.91 -20.24 -4.79
CA LYS A 652 18.69 -21.69 -4.70
C LYS A 652 17.74 -22.12 -3.58
N LYS A 653 17.25 -21.21 -2.74
CA LYS A 653 16.13 -21.46 -1.80
C LYS A 653 14.79 -21.08 -2.45
N ALA A 654 14.75 -20.00 -3.22
CA ALA A 654 13.54 -19.52 -3.88
C ALA A 654 13.19 -20.29 -5.16
N TYR A 655 14.19 -20.77 -5.91
CA TYR A 655 13.96 -21.56 -7.12
C TYR A 655 13.38 -22.94 -6.79
N ARG A 656 12.15 -23.21 -7.26
CA ARG A 656 11.38 -24.44 -6.97
C ARG A 656 11.26 -25.40 -8.15
N GLY A 657 11.91 -25.11 -9.28
CA GLY A 657 11.75 -25.83 -10.55
C GLY A 657 10.87 -25.07 -11.52
N ASN A 658 10.33 -25.80 -12.50
CA ASN A 658 9.48 -25.28 -13.58
C ASN A 658 8.13 -24.78 -13.05
N ALA A 659 7.47 -23.88 -13.81
CA ALA A 659 6.13 -23.41 -13.46
C ALA A 659 5.07 -24.46 -13.81
N ILE A 660 4.02 -24.57 -12.98
CA ILE A 660 2.94 -25.54 -13.18
C ILE A 660 1.78 -24.87 -13.90
N ASP A 661 1.35 -25.44 -15.04
CA ASP A 661 0.18 -24.99 -15.80
C ASP A 661 -1.10 -24.94 -14.94
N LEU A 662 -1.94 -23.93 -15.18
CA LEU A 662 -3.31 -23.91 -14.69
C LEU A 662 -4.12 -25.00 -15.41
N PRO A 663 -4.84 -25.86 -14.67
CA PRO A 663 -5.67 -26.90 -15.28
C PRO A 663 -6.91 -26.30 -15.97
N ASP A 664 -7.48 -27.05 -16.92
CA ASP A 664 -8.79 -26.82 -17.55
C ASP A 664 -9.95 -26.62 -16.55
N THR A 665 -9.82 -27.22 -15.37
CA THR A 665 -10.74 -27.11 -14.24
C THR A 665 -10.56 -25.85 -13.39
N TYR A 666 -9.61 -24.97 -13.73
CA TYR A 666 -9.39 -23.71 -13.02
C TYR A 666 -10.50 -22.69 -13.34
N PRO A 667 -11.21 -22.09 -12.36
CA PRO A 667 -12.43 -21.32 -12.64
C PRO A 667 -12.30 -20.14 -13.61
N GLN A 668 -11.10 -19.57 -13.76
CA GLN A 668 -10.85 -18.45 -14.68
C GLN A 668 -10.53 -18.87 -16.13
N VAL A 669 -10.36 -20.17 -16.42
CA VAL A 669 -10.14 -20.68 -17.79
C VAL A 669 -11.37 -21.39 -18.39
N GLN A 670 -12.39 -21.65 -17.56
CA GLN A 670 -13.64 -22.29 -17.97
C GLN A 670 -14.57 -21.31 -18.70
N LYS A 671 -15.35 -21.80 -19.67
CA LYS A 671 -16.40 -21.01 -20.31
C LYS A 671 -17.47 -20.65 -19.27
N ASN A 672 -17.74 -19.36 -19.12
CA ASN A 672 -18.66 -18.78 -18.13
C ASN A 672 -19.88 -18.10 -18.76
N VAL A 673 -20.09 -18.29 -20.06
CA VAL A 673 -21.15 -17.67 -20.89
C VAL A 673 -21.92 -18.76 -21.66
N GLU A 674 -23.16 -18.51 -22.07
CA GLU A 674 -24.02 -19.50 -22.75
C GLU A 674 -24.13 -19.26 -24.27
N GLY A 675 -24.15 -20.36 -25.05
CA GLY A 675 -24.33 -20.31 -26.50
C GLY A 675 -23.30 -19.43 -27.22
N PHE A 676 -23.79 -18.38 -27.88
CA PHE A 676 -23.02 -17.41 -28.68
C PHE A 676 -22.68 -16.11 -27.94
N GLU A 677 -22.89 -16.02 -26.62
CA GLU A 677 -22.44 -14.87 -25.84
C GLU A 677 -20.90 -14.65 -25.98
N PRO A 678 -20.43 -13.38 -26.10
CA PRO A 678 -19.00 -13.08 -26.25
C PRO A 678 -18.09 -13.52 -25.08
N GLN A 679 -16.99 -14.17 -25.43
CA GLN A 679 -15.89 -14.56 -24.55
C GLN A 679 -14.53 -14.17 -25.18
N GLN A 680 -13.45 -14.21 -24.40
CA GLN A 680 -12.08 -13.89 -24.85
C GLN A 680 -11.95 -12.45 -25.41
N ILE A 681 -12.73 -11.53 -24.85
CA ILE A 681 -12.82 -10.14 -25.33
C ILE A 681 -11.47 -9.43 -25.14
N SER A 682 -11.00 -8.77 -26.19
CA SER A 682 -9.73 -8.03 -26.23
C SER A 682 -9.82 -6.74 -27.04
N VAL A 683 -8.98 -5.76 -26.68
CA VAL A 683 -8.82 -4.48 -27.38
C VAL A 683 -7.40 -4.40 -27.91
N SER A 684 -7.22 -3.98 -29.16
CA SER A 684 -5.93 -3.71 -29.80
C SER A 684 -5.94 -2.33 -30.47
N LEU A 685 -4.78 -1.71 -30.62
CA LEU A 685 -4.68 -0.41 -31.31
C LEU A 685 -4.78 -0.59 -32.84
N SER A 686 -5.26 0.44 -33.53
CA SER A 686 -4.92 0.68 -34.94
C SER A 686 -3.54 1.36 -35.02
N SER A 687 -3.05 1.75 -36.20
CA SER A 687 -1.75 2.43 -36.31
C SER A 687 -1.74 3.85 -35.70
N ASN A 688 -2.91 4.41 -35.36
CA ASN A 688 -3.08 5.76 -34.85
C ASN A 688 -4.15 5.87 -33.73
N TYR A 689 -4.09 6.94 -32.94
CA TYR A 689 -4.87 7.12 -31.70
C TYR A 689 -6.39 7.17 -31.87
N ASP A 690 -6.89 7.53 -33.05
CA ASP A 690 -8.32 7.74 -33.34
C ASP A 690 -9.05 6.44 -33.69
N SER A 691 -8.37 5.29 -33.60
CA SER A 691 -8.93 4.00 -33.96
C SER A 691 -8.39 2.85 -33.09
N VAL A 692 -9.28 1.93 -32.72
CA VAL A 692 -8.95 0.68 -32.04
C VAL A 692 -9.72 -0.47 -32.67
N TRP A 693 -9.22 -1.69 -32.48
CA TRP A 693 -9.91 -2.93 -32.81
C TRP A 693 -10.47 -3.58 -31.53
N ILE A 694 -11.70 -4.05 -31.61
CA ILE A 694 -12.34 -4.88 -30.58
C ILE A 694 -12.47 -6.30 -31.15
N SER A 695 -11.95 -7.29 -30.43
CA SER A 695 -11.98 -8.70 -30.85
C SER A 695 -12.61 -9.58 -29.78
N TRP A 696 -13.34 -10.62 -30.18
CA TRP A 696 -13.94 -11.61 -29.27
C TRP A 696 -14.26 -12.93 -29.99
N VAL A 697 -14.59 -13.96 -29.21
CA VAL A 697 -15.01 -15.28 -29.71
C VAL A 697 -16.45 -15.57 -29.26
N THR A 698 -17.25 -16.20 -30.12
CA THR A 698 -18.60 -16.71 -29.81
C THR A 698 -18.73 -18.20 -30.13
N GLY A 699 -19.73 -18.86 -29.55
CA GLY A 699 -19.98 -20.29 -29.73
C GLY A 699 -19.01 -21.16 -28.93
N ASP A 700 -18.78 -22.38 -29.39
CA ASP A 700 -17.86 -23.35 -28.79
C ASP A 700 -16.90 -23.90 -29.85
N PHE A 701 -15.65 -24.12 -29.42
CA PHE A 701 -14.66 -24.85 -30.19
C PHE A 701 -15.02 -26.35 -30.23
N GLN A 702 -14.40 -27.10 -31.14
CA GLN A 702 -14.55 -28.56 -31.21
C GLN A 702 -13.16 -29.21 -31.29
N ILE A 703 -13.00 -30.36 -30.64
CA ILE A 703 -11.78 -31.19 -30.68
C ILE A 703 -12.18 -32.64 -30.99
N GLY A 704 -11.46 -33.27 -31.93
CA GLY A 704 -11.62 -34.68 -32.26
C GLY A 704 -11.44 -34.98 -33.75
N ASP A 705 -11.91 -36.15 -34.17
CA ASP A 705 -11.74 -36.63 -35.54
C ASP A 705 -12.80 -36.01 -36.49
N ASP A 706 -14.06 -35.97 -36.04
CA ASP A 706 -15.24 -35.51 -36.79
C ASP A 706 -15.60 -34.02 -36.51
N ILE A 707 -14.63 -33.11 -36.57
CA ILE A 707 -14.90 -31.67 -36.40
C ILE A 707 -15.71 -31.09 -37.57
N THR A 708 -16.60 -30.12 -37.28
CA THR A 708 -17.37 -29.37 -38.29
C THR A 708 -17.25 -27.87 -38.01
N PRO A 709 -16.46 -27.11 -38.78
CA PRO A 709 -16.27 -25.67 -38.55
C PRO A 709 -17.60 -24.90 -38.56
N LEU A 710 -17.71 -23.92 -37.67
CA LEU A 710 -18.89 -23.05 -37.59
C LEU A 710 -18.94 -22.09 -38.80
N ASP A 711 -20.14 -21.75 -39.24
CA ASP A 711 -20.34 -20.73 -40.27
C ASP A 711 -20.11 -19.33 -39.66
N PRO A 712 -19.07 -18.57 -40.04
CA PRO A 712 -18.80 -17.27 -39.47
C PRO A 712 -19.85 -16.21 -39.86
N GLU A 713 -20.61 -16.40 -40.95
CA GLU A 713 -21.71 -15.49 -41.32
C GLU A 713 -22.96 -15.69 -40.45
N SER A 714 -23.00 -16.74 -39.61
CA SER A 714 -24.16 -17.05 -38.75
C SER A 714 -24.32 -16.17 -37.51
N VAL A 715 -23.32 -15.36 -37.16
CA VAL A 715 -23.32 -14.43 -36.02
C VAL A 715 -22.68 -13.09 -36.41
N SER A 716 -23.39 -11.98 -36.20
CA SER A 716 -22.97 -10.65 -36.64
C SER A 716 -21.87 -10.04 -35.76
N SER A 717 -20.78 -9.57 -36.37
CA SER A 717 -19.72 -8.82 -35.69
C SER A 717 -20.10 -7.35 -35.46
N VAL A 718 -20.79 -7.04 -34.36
CA VAL A 718 -21.24 -5.67 -34.02
C VAL A 718 -20.61 -5.17 -32.71
N VAL A 719 -20.26 -3.88 -32.67
CA VAL A 719 -19.92 -3.16 -31.42
C VAL A 719 -20.78 -1.91 -31.29
N GLN A 720 -21.37 -1.70 -30.11
CA GLN A 720 -21.99 -0.44 -29.72
C GLN A 720 -21.08 0.27 -28.71
N TYR A 721 -20.89 1.58 -28.87
CA TYR A 721 -19.92 2.33 -28.06
C TYR A 721 -20.27 3.81 -27.88
N GLY A 722 -19.59 4.44 -26.92
CA GLY A 722 -19.69 5.88 -26.65
C GLY A 722 -18.69 6.33 -25.58
N ILE A 723 -18.54 7.64 -25.41
CA ILE A 723 -17.70 8.21 -24.35
C ILE A 723 -18.31 7.83 -22.98
N SER A 724 -17.47 7.42 -22.03
CA SER A 724 -17.90 6.95 -20.72
C SER A 724 -18.81 7.96 -20.01
N GLY A 725 -19.93 7.48 -19.46
CA GLY A 725 -20.96 8.33 -18.83
C GLY A 725 -21.91 9.04 -19.81
N SER A 726 -21.72 8.90 -21.12
CA SER A 726 -22.69 9.28 -22.17
C SER A 726 -23.44 8.04 -22.70
N PRO A 727 -24.56 8.20 -23.42
CA PRO A 727 -25.21 7.07 -24.08
C PRO A 727 -24.31 6.45 -25.16
N MET A 728 -24.24 5.11 -25.22
CA MET A 728 -23.65 4.41 -26.36
C MET A 728 -24.53 4.68 -27.59
N SER A 729 -24.03 5.54 -28.46
CA SER A 729 -24.76 6.16 -29.56
C SER A 729 -24.07 5.99 -30.91
N TYR A 730 -22.87 5.39 -30.89
CA TYR A 730 -22.15 4.94 -32.07
C TYR A 730 -22.23 3.42 -32.18
N GLN A 731 -22.17 2.94 -33.43
CA GLN A 731 -22.18 1.53 -33.76
C GLN A 731 -21.11 1.29 -34.84
N ALA A 732 -20.38 0.19 -34.72
CA ALA A 732 -19.47 -0.31 -35.74
C ALA A 732 -19.86 -1.76 -36.09
N ILE A 733 -19.53 -2.16 -37.31
CA ILE A 733 -19.71 -3.51 -37.84
C ILE A 733 -18.37 -3.91 -38.45
N GLY A 734 -17.93 -5.14 -38.19
CA GLY A 734 -16.70 -5.71 -38.72
C GLY A 734 -16.95 -7.05 -39.40
N TYR A 735 -15.97 -7.95 -39.31
CA TYR A 735 -16.01 -9.27 -39.93
C TYR A 735 -15.84 -10.39 -38.90
N SER A 736 -16.03 -11.62 -39.34
CA SER A 736 -15.92 -12.85 -38.55
C SER A 736 -15.17 -13.92 -39.33
N LEU A 737 -14.55 -14.86 -38.62
CA LEU A 737 -13.83 -16.01 -39.18
C LEU A 737 -13.90 -17.22 -38.25
N VAL A 738 -13.46 -18.36 -38.73
CA VAL A 738 -13.09 -19.55 -37.94
C VAL A 738 -11.74 -20.04 -38.43
N TYR A 739 -10.95 -20.67 -37.55
CA TYR A 739 -9.72 -21.33 -37.93
C TYR A 739 -9.69 -22.78 -37.45
N ASN A 740 -8.83 -23.58 -38.10
CA ASN A 740 -8.63 -24.98 -37.79
C ASN A 740 -7.17 -25.24 -37.38
N GLN A 741 -6.98 -26.31 -36.62
CA GLN A 741 -5.66 -26.95 -36.45
C GLN A 741 -5.82 -28.41 -36.87
N LEU A 742 -5.20 -28.79 -37.99
CA LEU A 742 -5.43 -30.04 -38.69
C LEU A 742 -4.17 -30.90 -38.73
N TYR A 743 -4.31 -32.18 -38.38
CA TYR A 743 -3.21 -33.14 -38.31
C TYR A 743 -3.56 -34.41 -39.08
N THR A 744 -2.75 -34.77 -40.08
CA THR A 744 -3.09 -35.82 -41.06
C THR A 744 -2.59 -37.23 -40.69
N PHE A 745 -2.34 -37.51 -39.41
CA PHE A 745 -1.78 -38.79 -38.94
C PHE A 745 -2.63 -39.48 -37.89
N GLU A 746 -2.57 -40.81 -37.86
CA GLU A 746 -3.45 -41.66 -37.03
C GLU A 746 -3.22 -41.41 -35.53
N GLY A 747 -4.29 -41.02 -34.83
CA GLY A 747 -4.30 -40.76 -33.39
C GLY A 747 -4.15 -39.29 -32.98
N ALA A 748 -3.92 -38.38 -33.92
CA ALA A 748 -3.99 -36.95 -33.67
C ALA A 748 -5.45 -36.46 -33.62
N GLN A 749 -5.74 -35.47 -32.78
CA GLN A 749 -7.06 -34.82 -32.72
C GLN A 749 -7.01 -33.46 -33.42
N ASN A 750 -7.98 -33.21 -34.31
CA ASN A 750 -8.13 -31.92 -34.97
C ASN A 750 -8.89 -30.93 -34.08
N TYR A 751 -8.72 -29.63 -34.34
CA TYR A 751 -9.44 -28.54 -33.69
C TYR A 751 -10.11 -27.62 -34.72
N THR A 752 -11.29 -27.08 -34.38
CA THR A 752 -11.87 -25.88 -35.01
C THR A 752 -12.28 -24.90 -33.92
N SER A 753 -12.06 -23.61 -34.16
CA SER A 753 -12.40 -22.54 -33.23
C SER A 753 -13.91 -22.31 -33.08
N GLY A 754 -14.29 -21.57 -32.04
CA GLY A 754 -15.52 -20.78 -32.09
C GLY A 754 -15.43 -19.68 -33.17
N ILE A 755 -16.52 -18.97 -33.44
CA ILE A 755 -16.50 -17.86 -34.40
C ILE A 755 -15.73 -16.71 -33.75
N ILE A 756 -14.64 -16.26 -34.40
CA ILE A 756 -13.85 -15.12 -33.96
C ILE A 756 -14.32 -13.90 -34.72
N HIS A 757 -14.41 -12.76 -34.04
CA HIS A 757 -14.94 -11.51 -34.56
C HIS A 757 -13.91 -10.39 -34.38
N HIS A 758 -13.76 -9.52 -35.38
CA HIS A 758 -12.93 -8.31 -35.30
C HIS A 758 -13.72 -7.10 -35.81
N VAL A 759 -13.81 -6.06 -34.98
CA VAL A 759 -14.53 -4.81 -35.32
C VAL A 759 -13.65 -3.60 -35.04
N ARG A 760 -13.37 -2.83 -36.09
CA ARG A 760 -12.60 -1.59 -36.01
C ARG A 760 -13.51 -0.42 -35.66
N LEU A 761 -13.14 0.32 -34.61
CA LEU A 761 -13.72 1.61 -34.23
C LEU A 761 -12.84 2.72 -34.80
N THR A 762 -13.42 3.82 -35.27
CA THR A 762 -12.70 4.93 -35.94
C THR A 762 -13.30 6.29 -35.58
N GLY A 763 -12.52 7.37 -35.72
CA GLY A 763 -12.95 8.72 -35.38
C GLY A 763 -13.10 8.97 -33.87
N LEU A 764 -12.29 8.28 -33.07
CA LEU A 764 -12.28 8.39 -31.61
C LEU A 764 -11.48 9.62 -31.15
N GLU A 765 -11.88 10.20 -30.02
CA GLU A 765 -11.12 11.29 -29.38
C GLU A 765 -9.88 10.72 -28.64
N PRO A 766 -8.70 11.38 -28.68
CA PRO A 766 -7.48 10.92 -28.01
C PRO A 766 -7.57 10.98 -26.48
N GLY A 767 -6.87 10.06 -25.79
CA GLY A 767 -6.80 10.01 -24.33
C GLY A 767 -8.13 9.77 -23.60
N THR A 768 -9.20 9.47 -24.34
CA THR A 768 -10.60 9.46 -23.86
C THR A 768 -11.04 8.07 -23.46
N LEU A 769 -11.78 7.99 -22.34
CA LEU A 769 -12.35 6.75 -21.84
C LEU A 769 -13.66 6.45 -22.57
N TYR A 770 -13.67 5.40 -23.38
CA TYR A 770 -14.85 4.86 -24.04
C TYR A 770 -15.44 3.71 -23.24
N GLN A 771 -16.75 3.49 -23.38
CA GLN A 771 -17.47 2.32 -22.91
C GLN A 771 -18.09 1.61 -24.12
N TYR A 772 -18.10 0.27 -24.13
CA TYR A 772 -18.58 -0.52 -25.27
C TYR A 772 -19.24 -1.84 -24.86
N GLN A 773 -20.06 -2.39 -25.78
CA GLN A 773 -20.54 -3.77 -25.77
C GLN A 773 -20.32 -4.38 -27.16
N CYS A 774 -19.96 -5.65 -27.23
CA CYS A 774 -19.77 -6.42 -28.47
C CYS A 774 -20.76 -7.60 -28.57
N GLY A 775 -20.81 -8.25 -29.73
CA GLY A 775 -21.66 -9.41 -30.01
C GLY A 775 -22.67 -9.15 -31.13
N ASP A 776 -23.77 -9.91 -31.16
CA ASP A 776 -24.84 -9.76 -32.15
C ASP A 776 -26.15 -9.30 -31.48
N PRO A 777 -26.66 -8.09 -31.78
CA PRO A 777 -27.89 -7.55 -31.19
C PRO A 777 -29.20 -8.10 -31.79
N SER A 778 -29.14 -8.98 -32.79
CA SER A 778 -30.31 -9.67 -33.36
C SER A 778 -30.71 -10.93 -32.58
N ILE A 779 -29.79 -11.45 -31.77
CA ILE A 779 -29.96 -12.58 -30.85
C ILE A 779 -29.60 -12.14 -29.41
N PRO A 780 -29.94 -12.90 -28.36
CA PRO A 780 -29.52 -12.59 -27.00
C PRO A 780 -28.04 -13.00 -26.78
N ALA A 781 -27.12 -12.32 -27.48
CA ALA A 781 -25.68 -12.62 -27.45
C ALA A 781 -24.84 -11.33 -27.50
N THR A 782 -25.03 -10.46 -26.50
CA THR A 782 -24.29 -9.21 -26.33
C THR A 782 -23.52 -9.23 -25.01
N SER A 783 -22.28 -8.75 -25.01
CA SER A 783 -21.40 -8.74 -23.83
C SER A 783 -21.90 -7.82 -22.70
N ASP A 784 -21.30 -7.98 -21.51
CA ASP A 784 -21.24 -6.91 -20.49
C ASP A 784 -20.61 -5.62 -21.06
N ILE A 785 -20.74 -4.51 -20.31
CA ILE A 785 -20.11 -3.23 -20.66
C ILE A 785 -18.65 -3.21 -20.22
N PHE A 786 -17.73 -3.07 -21.18
CA PHE A 786 -16.29 -2.93 -20.96
C PHE A 786 -15.82 -1.49 -21.28
N TYR A 787 -14.61 -1.13 -20.84
CA TYR A 787 -14.09 0.24 -20.94
C TYR A 787 -12.63 0.27 -21.37
N PHE A 788 -12.31 1.01 -22.43
CA PHE A 788 -10.92 1.24 -22.86
C PHE A 788 -10.61 2.73 -22.94
N ARG A 789 -9.33 3.09 -22.83
CA ARG A 789 -8.84 4.45 -23.10
C ARG A 789 -8.10 4.47 -24.44
N THR A 790 -8.40 5.44 -25.30
CA THR A 790 -7.61 5.70 -26.51
C THR A 790 -6.22 6.25 -26.17
N MET A 791 -5.24 6.00 -27.04
CA MET A 791 -3.91 6.60 -26.88
C MET A 791 -3.97 8.14 -26.96
N PRO A 792 -2.98 8.85 -26.40
CA PRO A 792 -2.78 10.26 -26.67
C PRO A 792 -2.37 10.51 -28.13
N VAL A 793 -2.56 11.75 -28.59
CA VAL A 793 -2.18 12.21 -29.93
C VAL A 793 -0.66 12.18 -30.09
N SER A 794 -0.16 11.82 -31.29
CA SER A 794 1.26 11.84 -31.59
C SER A 794 1.85 13.24 -31.43
N SER A 795 2.74 13.40 -30.45
CA SER A 795 3.28 14.67 -30.00
C SER A 795 4.55 14.46 -29.16
N PRO A 796 5.58 15.31 -29.27
CA PRO A 796 6.80 15.22 -28.44
C PRO A 796 6.56 15.50 -26.95
N THR A 797 5.33 15.86 -26.55
CA THR A 797 4.96 16.20 -25.17
C THR A 797 3.83 15.35 -24.58
N ASP A 798 3.26 14.40 -25.33
CA ASP A 798 2.10 13.61 -24.89
C ASP A 798 2.34 12.11 -25.07
N TYR A 799 2.06 11.33 -24.03
CA TYR A 799 2.56 9.96 -23.85
C TYR A 799 1.62 9.13 -22.97
N PRO A 800 1.43 7.82 -23.25
CA PRO A 800 0.80 6.93 -22.27
C PRO A 800 1.59 6.94 -20.96
N GLY A 801 0.91 7.01 -19.83
CA GLY A 801 1.53 7.14 -18.51
C GLY A 801 2.34 5.91 -18.11
N ARG A 802 1.89 4.73 -18.57
CA ARG A 802 2.60 3.46 -18.38
C ARG A 802 2.28 2.45 -19.48
N ILE A 803 3.33 1.95 -20.12
CA ILE A 803 3.28 0.81 -21.04
C ILE A 803 3.84 -0.42 -20.31
N ALA A 804 3.08 -1.50 -20.27
CA ALA A 804 3.56 -2.80 -19.79
C ALA A 804 4.17 -3.61 -20.93
N MET A 805 5.31 -4.24 -20.68
CA MET A 805 6.01 -5.12 -21.62
C MET A 805 6.18 -6.51 -20.99
N VAL A 806 5.78 -7.60 -21.65
CA VAL A 806 6.00 -8.97 -21.17
C VAL A 806 6.15 -9.92 -22.38
N GLY A 807 7.08 -10.87 -22.35
CA GLY A 807 7.09 -12.03 -23.25
C GLY A 807 6.88 -13.32 -22.47
N ASP A 808 6.55 -14.42 -23.16
CA ASP A 808 6.71 -15.79 -22.63
C ASP A 808 5.84 -16.06 -21.37
N LEU A 809 4.57 -15.67 -21.47
CA LEU A 809 3.57 -15.78 -20.41
C LEU A 809 3.17 -17.24 -20.13
N GLY A 810 2.80 -17.99 -21.16
CA GLY A 810 2.10 -19.27 -20.99
C GLY A 810 0.81 -19.13 -20.18
N LEU A 811 0.42 -20.20 -19.46
CA LEU A 811 -0.78 -20.19 -18.61
C LEU A 811 -0.58 -21.05 -17.35
N THR A 812 0.24 -20.54 -16.43
CA THR A 812 0.72 -21.20 -15.20
C THR A 812 0.36 -20.40 -13.94
N TYR A 813 0.62 -20.98 -12.75
CA TYR A 813 0.55 -20.22 -11.49
C TYR A 813 1.56 -19.05 -11.42
N ASN A 814 2.68 -19.13 -12.13
CA ASN A 814 3.61 -18.00 -12.26
C ASN A 814 2.99 -16.91 -13.15
N THR A 815 2.38 -17.29 -14.29
CA THR A 815 1.62 -16.38 -15.15
C THR A 815 0.53 -15.64 -14.38
N SER A 816 -0.20 -16.31 -13.48
CA SER A 816 -1.22 -15.64 -12.64
C SER A 816 -0.64 -14.64 -11.64
N THR A 817 0.62 -14.81 -11.25
CA THR A 817 1.36 -13.83 -10.44
C THR A 817 1.72 -12.61 -11.31
N THR A 818 2.30 -12.86 -12.50
CA THR A 818 2.60 -11.81 -13.50
C THR A 818 1.35 -11.00 -13.87
N PHE A 819 0.20 -11.66 -14.08
CA PHE A 819 -1.10 -11.06 -14.35
C PHE A 819 -1.62 -10.21 -13.17
N SER A 820 -1.49 -10.70 -11.94
CA SER A 820 -1.82 -9.92 -10.73
C SER A 820 -0.95 -8.67 -10.62
N HIS A 821 0.33 -8.79 -11.00
CA HIS A 821 1.30 -7.71 -11.05
C HIS A 821 1.02 -6.68 -12.17
N LEU A 822 0.53 -7.12 -13.34
CA LEU A 822 0.03 -6.25 -14.42
C LEU A 822 -1.20 -5.46 -13.96
N LEU A 823 -2.24 -6.14 -13.44
CA LEU A 823 -3.46 -5.50 -12.94
C LEU A 823 -3.17 -4.47 -11.85
N SER A 824 -2.28 -4.79 -10.90
CA SER A 824 -1.87 -3.90 -9.81
C SER A 824 -1.06 -2.67 -10.27
N ASN A 825 -0.62 -2.66 -11.53
CA ASN A 825 0.17 -1.57 -12.09
C ASN A 825 -0.59 -0.72 -13.12
N HIS A 826 -1.86 -0.99 -13.42
CA HIS A 826 -2.73 -0.14 -14.23
C HIS A 826 -2.07 0.43 -15.52
N PRO A 827 -1.57 -0.41 -16.43
CA PRO A 827 -1.01 0.06 -17.70
C PRO A 827 -2.08 0.69 -18.61
N ASP A 828 -1.69 1.71 -19.37
CA ASP A 828 -2.50 2.30 -20.44
C ASP A 828 -2.45 1.46 -21.73
N LEU A 829 -1.34 0.72 -21.92
CA LEU A 829 -1.03 -0.12 -23.08
C LEU A 829 -0.24 -1.35 -22.61
N LEU A 830 -0.57 -2.52 -23.17
CA LEU A 830 0.20 -3.75 -23.00
C LEU A 830 0.85 -4.16 -24.33
N VAL A 831 2.10 -4.59 -24.29
CA VAL A 831 2.78 -5.20 -25.44
C VAL A 831 3.26 -6.59 -25.04
N LEU A 832 2.75 -7.61 -25.73
CA LEU A 832 3.13 -9.00 -25.52
C LEU A 832 4.14 -9.44 -26.60
N VAL A 833 5.36 -9.71 -26.16
CA VAL A 833 6.50 -10.02 -27.03
C VAL A 833 6.62 -11.55 -27.18
N GLY A 834 5.63 -12.16 -27.85
CA GLY A 834 5.53 -13.59 -28.15
C GLY A 834 5.44 -14.53 -26.94
N GLY A 835 5.35 -15.84 -27.20
CA GLY A 835 5.26 -16.87 -26.16
C GLY A 835 3.96 -16.73 -25.38
N VAL A 836 2.83 -16.81 -26.09
CA VAL A 836 1.52 -16.41 -25.57
C VAL A 836 0.87 -17.56 -24.80
N SER A 837 0.47 -18.64 -25.48
CA SER A 837 -0.34 -19.71 -24.90
C SER A 837 0.45 -20.96 -24.49
N TYR A 838 1.56 -21.25 -25.18
CA TYR A 838 2.29 -22.53 -25.14
C TYR A 838 1.37 -23.74 -25.40
N ALA A 839 0.42 -23.60 -26.34
CA ALA A 839 -0.43 -24.72 -26.77
C ALA A 839 0.37 -25.82 -27.46
N ASP A 840 1.46 -25.45 -28.15
CA ASP A 840 2.47 -26.33 -28.76
C ASP A 840 3.26 -27.19 -27.75
N MET A 841 3.20 -26.90 -26.44
CA MET A 841 3.85 -27.73 -25.42
C MET A 841 3.04 -28.99 -25.03
N TYR A 842 2.07 -29.35 -25.87
CA TYR A 842 1.09 -30.41 -25.64
C TYR A 842 0.81 -31.21 -26.91
N LEU A 843 0.74 -32.52 -26.78
CA LEU A 843 0.12 -33.37 -27.78
C LEU A 843 -1.36 -33.01 -27.95
N THR A 844 -1.92 -33.24 -29.14
CA THR A 844 -3.32 -32.98 -29.51
C THR A 844 -4.36 -33.62 -28.57
N ASN A 845 -3.98 -34.67 -27.84
CA ASN A 845 -4.80 -35.33 -26.81
C ASN A 845 -4.75 -34.67 -25.41
N GLY A 846 -4.06 -33.53 -25.25
CA GLY A 846 -3.92 -32.81 -23.99
C GLY A 846 -2.75 -33.26 -23.10
N THR A 847 -1.85 -34.14 -23.56
CA THR A 847 -0.66 -34.53 -22.80
C THR A 847 0.46 -33.49 -22.96
N GLY A 848 0.70 -32.69 -21.91
CA GLY A 848 1.73 -31.64 -21.90
C GLY A 848 3.11 -32.08 -21.39
N SER A 849 4.15 -31.33 -21.76
CA SER A 849 5.51 -31.46 -21.21
C SER A 849 6.20 -30.11 -21.03
N ASP A 850 7.17 -30.02 -20.11
CA ASP A 850 8.00 -28.83 -19.87
C ASP A 850 9.16 -28.67 -20.88
N CYS A 851 9.31 -29.63 -21.79
CA CYS A 851 10.20 -29.59 -22.94
C CYS A 851 9.65 -30.57 -23.99
N TYR A 852 9.03 -30.05 -25.05
CA TYR A 852 8.36 -30.87 -26.07
C TYR A 852 9.34 -31.87 -26.71
N SER A 853 10.46 -31.37 -27.24
CA SER A 853 11.51 -32.17 -27.88
C SER A 853 12.18 -33.20 -26.93
N CYS A 854 12.18 -32.96 -25.62
CA CYS A 854 12.69 -33.92 -24.64
C CYS A 854 11.76 -35.12 -24.42
N SER A 855 10.45 -34.92 -24.56
CA SER A 855 9.41 -35.91 -24.20
C SER A 855 8.76 -36.58 -25.40
N PHE A 856 8.65 -35.85 -26.51
CA PHE A 856 7.97 -36.27 -27.72
C PHE A 856 8.88 -36.30 -28.98
N PRO A 857 10.17 -36.73 -28.92
CA PRO A 857 11.12 -36.70 -30.06
C PRO A 857 10.80 -37.70 -31.19
N GLN A 858 9.57 -38.20 -31.27
CA GLN A 858 9.10 -39.23 -32.21
C GLN A 858 7.72 -38.88 -32.82
N THR A 859 7.17 -37.69 -32.55
CA THR A 859 5.97 -37.22 -33.29
C THR A 859 6.35 -36.86 -34.73
N SER A 860 5.39 -36.98 -35.65
CA SER A 860 5.63 -36.72 -37.09
C SER A 860 5.75 -35.23 -37.42
N ILE A 861 5.28 -34.37 -36.53
CA ILE A 861 5.22 -32.90 -36.56
C ILE A 861 5.22 -32.41 -35.10
N HIS A 862 5.36 -31.11 -34.86
CA HIS A 862 5.18 -30.51 -33.53
C HIS A 862 3.67 -30.29 -33.28
N GLU A 863 3.07 -31.10 -32.40
CA GLU A 863 1.65 -31.03 -32.08
C GLU A 863 1.29 -29.82 -31.21
N SER A 864 0.02 -29.39 -31.24
CA SER A 864 -0.51 -28.36 -30.34
C SER A 864 -1.88 -28.72 -29.78
N TYR A 865 -2.15 -28.32 -28.53
CA TYR A 865 -3.45 -28.47 -27.87
C TYR A 865 -4.18 -27.14 -27.76
N GLN A 866 -4.86 -26.78 -28.84
CA GLN A 866 -5.49 -25.47 -29.08
C GLN A 866 -6.44 -24.96 -27.98
N LEU A 867 -7.00 -25.84 -27.13
CA LEU A 867 -7.76 -25.43 -25.95
C LEU A 867 -6.94 -24.54 -24.98
N ARG A 868 -5.60 -24.63 -24.98
CA ARG A 868 -4.76 -23.71 -24.19
C ARG A 868 -4.94 -22.26 -24.62
N TRP A 869 -5.17 -21.97 -25.91
CA TRP A 869 -5.50 -20.62 -26.38
C TRP A 869 -6.85 -20.11 -25.84
N ASP A 870 -7.90 -20.93 -25.89
CA ASP A 870 -9.23 -20.52 -25.40
C ASP A 870 -9.23 -20.31 -23.88
N CYS A 871 -8.49 -21.15 -23.16
CA CYS A 871 -8.23 -21.01 -21.73
C CYS A 871 -7.44 -19.73 -21.41
N TRP A 872 -6.42 -19.39 -22.21
CA TRP A 872 -5.61 -18.18 -22.06
C TRP A 872 -6.43 -16.91 -22.34
N GLY A 873 -7.23 -16.89 -23.42
CA GLY A 873 -8.08 -15.76 -23.78
C GLY A 873 -9.11 -15.43 -22.70
N ARG A 874 -9.72 -16.44 -22.08
CA ARG A 874 -10.64 -16.27 -20.94
C ARG A 874 -9.91 -15.75 -19.69
N PHE A 875 -8.75 -16.32 -19.38
CA PHE A 875 -7.95 -15.92 -18.23
C PHE A 875 -7.52 -14.44 -18.32
N MET A 876 -7.11 -14.00 -19.51
CA MET A 876 -6.58 -12.66 -19.76
C MET A 876 -7.65 -11.60 -20.04
N GLN A 877 -8.87 -12.00 -20.43
CA GLN A 877 -10.00 -11.09 -20.73
C GLN A 877 -10.21 -9.95 -19.72
N PRO A 878 -10.12 -10.13 -18.38
CA PRO A 878 -10.30 -9.02 -17.43
C PRO A 878 -9.33 -7.85 -17.63
N LEU A 879 -8.13 -8.13 -18.16
CA LEU A 879 -7.15 -7.12 -18.57
C LEU A 879 -7.36 -6.69 -20.02
N LEU A 880 -7.39 -7.65 -20.96
CA LEU A 880 -7.38 -7.37 -22.41
C LEU A 880 -8.64 -6.64 -22.90
N ALA A 881 -9.81 -6.87 -22.27
CA ALA A 881 -11.04 -6.18 -22.63
C ALA A 881 -11.04 -4.69 -22.21
N ASN A 882 -10.08 -4.26 -21.39
CA ASN A 882 -10.02 -2.90 -20.83
C ASN A 882 -8.70 -2.15 -21.13
N VAL A 883 -7.61 -2.86 -21.44
CA VAL A 883 -6.31 -2.29 -21.80
C VAL A 883 -5.96 -2.66 -23.24
N PRO A 884 -5.78 -1.69 -24.15
CA PRO A 884 -5.29 -1.94 -25.50
C PRO A 884 -4.00 -2.76 -25.48
N THR A 885 -3.94 -3.82 -26.29
CA THR A 885 -2.87 -4.81 -26.28
C THR A 885 -2.38 -5.13 -27.69
N MET A 886 -1.05 -5.14 -27.87
CA MET A 886 -0.38 -5.45 -29.14
C MET A 886 0.48 -6.71 -29.00
N MET A 887 0.48 -7.58 -30.02
CA MET A 887 1.14 -8.89 -29.98
C MET A 887 2.29 -8.99 -31.00
N VAL A 888 3.38 -9.63 -30.61
CA VAL A 888 4.44 -10.14 -31.51
C VAL A 888 4.30 -11.66 -31.61
N GLY A 889 4.52 -12.25 -32.79
CA GLY A 889 4.60 -13.71 -32.95
C GLY A 889 5.95 -14.27 -32.47
N GLY A 890 5.93 -15.26 -31.58
CA GLY A 890 7.10 -16.03 -31.14
C GLY A 890 7.15 -17.45 -31.71
N LYS A 891 8.16 -18.24 -31.31
CA LYS A 891 8.34 -19.63 -31.80
C LYS A 891 7.14 -20.53 -31.49
N HIS A 892 6.56 -20.37 -30.30
CA HIS A 892 5.40 -21.13 -29.82
C HIS A 892 4.11 -20.78 -30.57
N GLU A 893 4.11 -19.70 -31.35
CA GLU A 893 3.01 -19.32 -32.22
C GLU A 893 3.14 -19.87 -33.66
N ILE A 894 4.26 -20.53 -34.02
CA ILE A 894 4.44 -21.13 -35.37
C ILE A 894 3.38 -22.20 -35.62
N GLU A 895 3.17 -23.11 -34.65
CA GLU A 895 2.08 -24.12 -34.62
C GLU A 895 1.83 -24.81 -35.98
N GLU A 896 2.87 -25.44 -36.54
CA GLU A 896 2.85 -26.14 -37.84
C GLU A 896 1.71 -27.18 -37.92
N GLN A 897 1.02 -27.23 -39.07
CA GLN A 897 -0.10 -28.13 -39.30
C GLN A 897 -0.18 -28.64 -40.75
N ALA A 898 -1.30 -29.28 -41.12
CA ALA A 898 -1.57 -29.70 -42.48
C ALA A 898 -1.47 -28.53 -43.50
N GLU A 899 -1.18 -28.89 -44.76
CA GLU A 899 -1.00 -27.93 -45.88
C GLU A 899 0.14 -26.91 -45.66
N ASP A 900 1.08 -27.24 -44.77
CA ASP A 900 2.26 -26.45 -44.40
C ASP A 900 1.91 -25.07 -43.79
N GLU A 901 0.70 -24.92 -43.23
CA GLU A 901 0.25 -23.68 -42.59
C GLU A 901 0.91 -23.44 -41.22
N ILE A 902 1.11 -22.15 -40.89
CA ILE A 902 1.79 -21.64 -39.69
C ILE A 902 1.12 -20.38 -39.17
N PHE A 903 1.33 -20.02 -37.90
CA PHE A 903 0.81 -18.81 -37.25
C PHE A 903 -0.72 -18.63 -37.33
N VAL A 904 -1.45 -19.72 -37.59
CA VAL A 904 -2.90 -19.67 -37.88
C VAL A 904 -3.68 -19.23 -36.64
N ALA A 905 -3.43 -19.82 -35.47
CA ALA A 905 -4.09 -19.44 -34.22
C ALA A 905 -3.81 -17.98 -33.82
N TYR A 906 -2.53 -17.55 -33.89
CA TYR A 906 -2.10 -16.20 -33.60
C TYR A 906 -2.76 -15.16 -34.53
N SER A 907 -2.72 -15.41 -35.85
CA SER A 907 -3.24 -14.50 -36.88
C SER A 907 -4.77 -14.43 -36.90
N SER A 908 -5.43 -15.48 -36.40
CA SER A 908 -6.89 -15.57 -36.34
C SER A 908 -7.51 -15.01 -35.05
N ARG A 909 -6.74 -14.94 -33.94
CA ARG A 909 -7.27 -14.57 -32.62
C ARG A 909 -7.13 -13.10 -32.26
N PHE A 910 -6.16 -12.39 -32.86
CA PHE A 910 -5.85 -11.01 -32.54
C PHE A 910 -6.03 -10.09 -33.74
N ALA A 911 -6.33 -8.82 -33.48
CA ALA A 911 -6.43 -7.80 -34.52
C ALA A 911 -5.12 -7.00 -34.59
N PHE A 912 -4.68 -6.71 -35.81
CA PHE A 912 -3.40 -6.08 -36.11
C PHE A 912 -3.60 -4.89 -37.04
N PRO A 913 -2.81 -3.80 -36.92
CA PRO A 913 -2.90 -2.63 -37.78
C PRO A 913 -2.16 -2.85 -39.13
N SER A 914 -2.32 -4.04 -39.72
CA SER A 914 -1.54 -4.51 -40.87
C SER A 914 -1.81 -3.69 -42.15
N ASP A 915 -3.08 -3.40 -42.43
CA ASP A 915 -3.46 -2.50 -43.52
C ASP A 915 -3.10 -1.04 -43.17
N GLU A 916 -3.23 -0.67 -41.88
CA GLU A 916 -3.04 0.72 -41.43
C GLU A 916 -1.59 1.17 -41.26
N SER A 917 -0.65 0.23 -41.23
CA SER A 917 0.80 0.46 -41.30
C SER A 917 1.39 0.07 -42.66
N GLY A 918 0.56 -0.41 -43.60
CA GLY A 918 1.00 -0.81 -44.94
C GLY A 918 1.87 -2.08 -44.98
N SER A 919 1.93 -2.86 -43.89
CA SER A 919 2.69 -4.12 -43.84
C SER A 919 1.97 -5.29 -44.51
N PHE A 920 0.64 -5.24 -44.54
CA PHE A 920 -0.24 -6.32 -45.01
C PHE A 920 0.04 -7.69 -44.35
N SER A 921 0.66 -7.70 -43.16
CA SER A 921 1.01 -8.90 -42.39
C SER A 921 0.61 -8.79 -40.92
N THR A 922 0.17 -9.89 -40.31
CA THR A 922 -0.08 -10.02 -38.87
C THR A 922 1.23 -10.17 -38.06
N LEU A 923 2.33 -10.49 -38.73
CA LEU A 923 3.62 -10.86 -38.13
C LEU A 923 4.57 -9.66 -37.96
N TYR A 924 4.37 -8.59 -38.74
CA TYR A 924 5.11 -7.34 -38.64
C TYR A 924 4.21 -6.16 -39.01
N TYR A 925 4.32 -5.05 -38.28
CA TYR A 925 3.45 -3.86 -38.41
C TYR A 925 3.97 -2.72 -37.52
N SER A 926 3.45 -1.50 -37.70
CA SER A 926 3.80 -0.34 -36.86
C SER A 926 2.56 0.36 -36.28
N PHE A 927 2.76 1.12 -35.20
CA PHE A 927 1.70 1.95 -34.59
C PHE A 927 2.26 3.10 -33.74
N ASN A 928 1.47 4.17 -33.57
CA ASN A 928 1.82 5.30 -32.70
C ASN A 928 1.06 5.25 -31.36
N ALA A 929 1.76 5.55 -30.27
CA ALA A 929 1.20 5.66 -28.92
C ALA A 929 1.71 6.95 -28.24
N GLY A 930 1.02 8.07 -28.47
CA GLY A 930 1.57 9.40 -28.18
C GLY A 930 2.81 9.68 -29.04
N GLY A 931 3.80 10.40 -28.49
CA GLY A 931 5.10 10.66 -29.12
C GLY A 931 6.05 9.47 -29.25
N ILE A 932 5.51 8.24 -29.34
CA ILE A 932 6.25 6.98 -29.52
C ILE A 932 5.74 6.32 -30.80
N HIS A 933 6.66 5.97 -31.69
CA HIS A 933 6.43 5.07 -32.80
C HIS A 933 6.97 3.68 -32.44
N PHE A 934 6.11 2.67 -32.54
CA PHE A 934 6.42 1.27 -32.29
C PHE A 934 6.51 0.49 -33.60
N VAL A 935 7.61 -0.24 -33.77
CA VAL A 935 7.86 -1.16 -34.88
C VAL A 935 7.86 -2.59 -34.36
N MET A 936 6.96 -3.43 -34.87
CA MET A 936 6.81 -4.82 -34.47
C MET A 936 7.35 -5.69 -35.61
N LEU A 937 8.31 -6.58 -35.32
CA LEU A 937 8.96 -7.44 -36.31
C LEU A 937 8.84 -8.92 -35.92
N SER A 938 8.73 -9.79 -36.92
CA SER A 938 8.82 -11.23 -36.74
C SER A 938 10.21 -11.72 -37.12
N PRO A 939 10.93 -12.39 -36.19
CA PRO A 939 12.17 -13.06 -36.50
C PRO A 939 11.93 -14.42 -37.18
N TYR A 940 10.67 -14.83 -37.45
CA TYR A 940 10.26 -16.16 -37.95
C TYR A 940 9.75 -16.18 -39.40
N ILE A 941 10.06 -15.14 -40.17
CA ILE A 941 9.82 -15.05 -41.61
C ILE A 941 11.06 -14.45 -42.28
N TYR A 942 11.08 -14.38 -43.62
CA TYR A 942 12.18 -13.75 -44.34
C TYR A 942 12.40 -12.28 -43.91
N TYR A 943 13.60 -11.99 -43.43
CA TYR A 943 14.05 -10.66 -42.95
C TYR A 943 15.31 -10.15 -43.67
N VAL A 944 15.66 -10.75 -44.81
CA VAL A 944 16.80 -10.34 -45.66
C VAL A 944 16.47 -9.06 -46.43
N ARG A 945 17.47 -8.32 -46.91
CA ARG A 945 17.35 -7.06 -47.69
C ARG A 945 16.49 -7.09 -48.98
N SER A 946 15.82 -8.19 -49.29
CA SER A 946 14.90 -8.35 -50.42
C SER A 946 13.67 -9.18 -50.04
N SER A 947 13.16 -9.00 -48.82
CA SER A 947 11.89 -9.56 -48.37
C SER A 947 10.92 -8.44 -47.99
N ASP A 948 9.63 -8.75 -48.12
CA ASP A 948 8.53 -7.82 -47.87
C ASP A 948 8.64 -7.12 -46.49
N GLN A 949 9.07 -7.86 -45.45
CA GLN A 949 9.32 -7.29 -44.11
C GLN A 949 10.47 -6.27 -44.08
N TYR A 950 11.54 -6.46 -44.87
CA TYR A 950 12.66 -5.52 -44.91
C TYR A 950 12.33 -4.29 -45.74
N GLU A 951 11.70 -4.48 -46.91
CA GLU A 951 11.27 -3.38 -47.78
C GLU A 951 10.21 -2.51 -47.08
N TRP A 952 9.24 -3.13 -46.38
CA TRP A 952 8.31 -2.43 -45.51
C TRP A 952 9.01 -1.68 -44.36
N LEU A 953 10.00 -2.30 -43.69
CA LEU A 953 10.71 -1.67 -42.58
C LEU A 953 11.53 -0.45 -43.02
N GLU A 954 12.13 -0.47 -44.21
CA GLU A 954 12.84 0.68 -44.78
C GLU A 954 11.85 1.84 -45.08
N ASP A 955 10.69 1.55 -45.67
CA ASP A 955 9.64 2.54 -45.95
C ASP A 955 8.98 3.08 -44.65
N ASP A 956 8.67 2.24 -43.67
CA ASP A 956 8.07 2.62 -42.38
C ASP A 956 8.99 3.58 -41.62
N LEU A 957 10.26 3.20 -41.44
CA LEU A 957 11.28 4.03 -40.78
C LEU A 957 11.53 5.36 -41.53
N TYR A 958 11.53 5.34 -42.87
CA TYR A 958 11.69 6.55 -43.69
C TYR A 958 10.57 7.59 -43.43
N ASN A 959 9.37 7.15 -43.04
CA ASN A 959 8.23 8.03 -42.78
C ASN A 959 8.14 8.54 -41.31
N VAL A 960 9.07 8.15 -40.41
CA VAL A 960 9.03 8.56 -38.99
C VAL A 960 9.57 9.99 -38.76
N ASP A 961 8.68 10.98 -38.65
CA ASP A 961 9.06 12.32 -38.18
C ASP A 961 9.36 12.33 -36.66
N ARG A 962 10.65 12.31 -36.31
CA ARG A 962 11.14 12.34 -34.91
C ARG A 962 10.85 13.66 -34.18
N ASN A 963 10.25 14.68 -34.82
CA ASN A 963 9.68 15.86 -34.16
C ASN A 963 8.24 15.62 -33.66
N VAL A 964 7.54 14.61 -34.20
CA VAL A 964 6.17 14.20 -33.85
C VAL A 964 6.19 12.97 -32.96
N THR A 965 7.01 11.97 -33.30
CA THR A 965 7.29 10.77 -32.50
C THR A 965 8.78 10.68 -32.16
N PRO A 966 9.27 11.45 -31.15
CA PRO A 966 10.68 11.41 -30.76
C PRO A 966 11.19 10.02 -30.41
N TRP A 967 10.35 9.19 -29.76
CA TRP A 967 10.73 7.84 -29.37
C TRP A 967 10.44 6.85 -30.49
N LEU A 968 11.49 6.13 -30.90
CA LEU A 968 11.41 5.03 -31.85
C LEU A 968 11.76 3.74 -31.09
N VAL A 969 10.80 2.84 -30.97
CA VAL A 969 10.90 1.61 -30.16
C VAL A 969 10.58 0.41 -31.04
N ALA A 970 11.42 -0.62 -31.00
CA ALA A 970 11.16 -1.87 -31.72
C ALA A 970 10.88 -3.04 -30.76
N ALA A 971 10.10 -4.03 -31.21
CA ALA A 971 9.92 -5.28 -30.50
C ALA A 971 9.87 -6.48 -31.47
N TRP A 972 10.57 -7.56 -31.12
CA TRP A 972 10.53 -8.86 -31.81
C TRP A 972 10.92 -9.98 -30.84
N TYR A 973 10.51 -11.21 -31.10
CA TYR A 973 10.64 -12.30 -30.12
C TYR A 973 12.10 -12.63 -29.74
N ALA A 974 12.94 -13.01 -30.69
CA ALA A 974 14.27 -13.60 -30.41
C ALA A 974 15.39 -12.54 -30.19
N PRO A 975 16.05 -12.51 -29.02
CA PRO A 975 17.03 -11.47 -28.69
C PRO A 975 18.38 -11.62 -29.41
N TRP A 976 18.87 -10.53 -30.00
CA TRP A 976 20.19 -10.46 -30.65
C TRP A 976 21.38 -10.42 -29.66
N TYR A 977 21.13 -9.91 -28.44
CA TYR A 977 22.15 -9.56 -27.46
C TYR A 977 22.04 -10.32 -26.12
N SER A 978 21.27 -11.41 -26.08
CA SER A 978 21.23 -12.31 -24.91
C SER A 978 22.61 -12.91 -24.61
N THR A 979 22.97 -12.96 -23.33
CA THR A 979 24.21 -13.58 -22.84
C THR A 979 23.99 -14.94 -22.16
N PHE A 980 22.73 -15.31 -21.96
CA PHE A 980 22.34 -16.66 -21.56
C PHE A 980 22.76 -17.71 -22.60
N LYS A 981 23.00 -18.93 -22.13
CA LYS A 981 23.33 -20.10 -22.95
C LYS A 981 22.12 -20.57 -23.77
N ALA A 982 20.91 -20.43 -23.22
CA ALA A 982 19.67 -20.66 -23.94
C ALA A 982 19.53 -19.62 -25.06
N HIS A 983 19.30 -20.07 -26.28
CA HIS A 983 19.12 -19.23 -27.48
C HIS A 983 20.26 -18.22 -27.73
N TYR A 984 21.49 -18.59 -27.32
CA TYR A 984 22.67 -17.74 -27.44
C TYR A 984 23.00 -17.43 -28.90
N ARG A 985 22.64 -16.22 -29.35
CA ARG A 985 22.87 -15.71 -30.73
C ARG A 985 22.12 -16.49 -31.80
N GLU A 986 20.95 -17.00 -31.45
CA GLU A 986 20.07 -17.74 -32.36
C GLU A 986 19.57 -16.87 -33.51
N ALA A 987 19.19 -15.63 -33.21
CA ALA A 987 18.75 -14.61 -34.18
C ALA A 987 19.89 -13.75 -34.77
N GLU A 988 21.14 -14.23 -34.75
CA GLU A 988 22.32 -13.48 -35.27
C GLU A 988 22.20 -13.13 -36.76
N CYS A 989 21.53 -13.98 -37.55
CA CYS A 989 21.26 -13.71 -38.97
C CYS A 989 20.37 -12.46 -39.14
N MET A 990 19.32 -12.32 -38.33
CA MET A 990 18.43 -11.14 -38.35
C MET A 990 19.18 -9.87 -37.93
N ARG A 991 20.06 -9.96 -36.92
CA ARG A 991 20.94 -8.85 -36.52
C ARG A 991 21.80 -8.37 -37.68
N VAL A 992 22.44 -9.30 -38.42
CA VAL A 992 23.34 -8.95 -39.53
C VAL A 992 22.62 -8.24 -40.67
N GLU A 993 21.36 -8.60 -40.96
CA GLU A 993 20.57 -7.92 -41.99
C GLU A 993 20.03 -6.56 -41.53
N MET A 994 19.42 -6.48 -40.33
CA MET A 994 18.59 -5.35 -39.89
C MET A 994 19.23 -4.38 -38.89
N GLU A 995 20.30 -4.74 -38.16
CA GLU A 995 20.87 -3.86 -37.13
C GLU A 995 21.43 -2.54 -37.72
N GLU A 996 21.96 -2.58 -38.94
CA GLU A 996 22.46 -1.40 -39.65
C GLU A 996 21.33 -0.38 -39.91
N LEU A 997 20.20 -0.84 -40.46
CA LEU A 997 19.02 -0.02 -40.75
C LEU A 997 18.41 0.59 -39.47
N LEU A 998 18.19 -0.23 -38.43
CA LEU A 998 17.66 0.24 -37.14
C LEU A 998 18.59 1.23 -36.43
N TYR A 999 19.91 1.12 -36.66
CA TYR A 999 20.90 2.05 -36.12
C TYR A 999 20.94 3.38 -36.90
N GLU A 1000 20.86 3.36 -38.23
CA GLU A 1000 20.86 4.57 -39.05
C GLU A 1000 19.63 5.46 -38.79
N TYR A 1001 18.45 4.85 -38.59
CA TYR A 1001 17.24 5.57 -38.16
C TYR A 1001 17.20 5.88 -36.65
N GLY A 1002 18.21 5.46 -35.88
CA GLY A 1002 18.36 5.80 -34.46
C GLY A 1002 17.22 5.29 -33.58
N VAL A 1003 16.96 3.98 -33.61
CA VAL A 1003 16.05 3.29 -32.67
C VAL A 1003 16.56 3.48 -31.23
N ASP A 1004 15.68 3.90 -30.33
CA ASP A 1004 16.05 4.26 -28.96
C ASP A 1004 16.16 3.02 -28.05
N ILE A 1005 15.21 2.07 -28.20
CA ILE A 1005 15.00 0.88 -27.35
C ILE A 1005 14.52 -0.31 -28.21
N VAL A 1006 14.97 -1.52 -27.88
CA VAL A 1006 14.50 -2.79 -28.44
C VAL A 1006 14.01 -3.70 -27.31
N PHE A 1007 12.87 -4.37 -27.50
CA PHE A 1007 12.31 -5.35 -26.56
C PHE A 1007 12.21 -6.76 -27.15
N ASN A 1008 12.60 -7.78 -26.37
CA ASN A 1008 12.66 -9.17 -26.79
C ASN A 1008 12.07 -10.13 -25.73
N GLY A 1009 11.57 -11.29 -26.17
CA GLY A 1009 11.14 -12.42 -25.33
C GLY A 1009 12.14 -13.58 -25.40
N HIS A 1010 11.63 -14.79 -25.59
CA HIS A 1010 12.28 -16.05 -25.97
C HIS A 1010 13.23 -16.68 -24.95
N VAL A 1011 14.10 -15.88 -24.34
CA VAL A 1011 15.00 -16.31 -23.28
C VAL A 1011 14.30 -16.12 -21.95
N HIS A 1012 14.06 -17.23 -21.24
CA HIS A 1012 13.31 -17.25 -19.97
C HIS A 1012 14.08 -16.68 -18.78
N ALA A 1013 14.46 -15.41 -18.87
CA ALA A 1013 15.13 -14.60 -17.88
C ALA A 1013 15.02 -13.10 -18.25
N TYR A 1014 15.57 -12.23 -17.39
CA TYR A 1014 15.68 -10.80 -17.68
C TYR A 1014 17.11 -10.41 -18.03
N GLU A 1015 17.26 -9.61 -19.08
CA GLU A 1015 18.53 -8.97 -19.41
C GLU A 1015 18.31 -7.56 -19.97
N ARG A 1016 19.21 -6.64 -19.65
CA ARG A 1016 19.25 -5.31 -20.25
C ARG A 1016 20.68 -4.97 -20.65
N SER A 1017 20.89 -4.65 -21.92
CA SER A 1017 22.18 -4.26 -22.44
C SER A 1017 22.60 -2.85 -21.96
N ASN A 1018 23.88 -2.53 -22.13
CA ASN A 1018 24.28 -1.14 -22.37
C ASN A 1018 23.88 -0.75 -23.80
N ARG A 1019 23.86 0.56 -24.13
CA ARG A 1019 23.73 0.98 -25.54
C ARG A 1019 24.83 0.33 -26.38
N VAL A 1020 24.44 -0.42 -27.41
CA VAL A 1020 25.30 -1.32 -28.19
C VAL A 1020 24.92 -1.28 -29.66
N TYR A 1021 25.92 -1.40 -30.54
CA TYR A 1021 25.76 -1.58 -31.97
C TYR A 1021 26.88 -2.50 -32.47
N ASN A 1022 26.53 -3.55 -33.21
CA ASN A 1022 27.44 -4.56 -33.75
C ASN A 1022 28.48 -5.06 -32.71
N TYR A 1023 27.97 -5.57 -31.57
CA TYR A 1023 28.72 -5.99 -30.36
C TYR A 1023 29.66 -4.94 -29.74
N SER A 1024 29.63 -3.69 -30.22
CA SER A 1024 30.46 -2.60 -29.74
C SER A 1024 29.63 -1.64 -28.87
N LEU A 1025 30.13 -1.30 -27.68
CA LEU A 1025 29.50 -0.31 -26.81
C LEU A 1025 29.48 1.05 -27.52
N ASN A 1026 28.27 1.52 -27.87
CA ASN A 1026 28.06 2.66 -28.75
C ASN A 1026 27.03 3.59 -28.11
N PRO A 1027 27.35 4.89 -27.85
CA PRO A 1027 26.43 5.81 -27.19
C PRO A 1027 25.14 6.10 -27.99
N CYS A 1028 25.13 5.82 -29.29
CA CYS A 1028 23.96 5.96 -30.16
C CYS A 1028 23.27 4.63 -30.47
N GLY A 1029 23.79 3.49 -29.99
CA GLY A 1029 23.15 2.19 -30.18
C GLY A 1029 21.86 2.06 -29.36
N PRO A 1030 20.89 1.22 -29.77
CA PRO A 1030 19.70 0.94 -28.97
C PRO A 1030 20.04 0.33 -27.59
N VAL A 1031 19.13 0.48 -26.64
CA VAL A 1031 19.12 -0.36 -25.42
C VAL A 1031 18.27 -1.60 -25.73
N TYR A 1032 18.88 -2.79 -25.69
CA TYR A 1032 18.18 -4.06 -25.87
C TYR A 1032 17.74 -4.61 -24.52
N ILE A 1033 16.49 -5.06 -24.42
CA ILE A 1033 15.87 -5.53 -23.18
C ILE A 1033 15.13 -6.84 -23.43
N THR A 1034 15.67 -7.91 -22.87
CA THR A 1034 15.10 -9.26 -22.90
C THR A 1034 14.20 -9.45 -21.67
N LEU A 1035 12.96 -9.85 -21.91
CA LEU A 1035 11.85 -9.87 -20.95
C LEU A 1035 10.92 -11.09 -21.13
N GLY A 1036 11.49 -12.21 -21.58
CA GLY A 1036 10.83 -13.51 -21.67
C GLY A 1036 10.67 -14.22 -20.32
N ASP A 1037 10.74 -13.51 -19.20
CA ASP A 1037 10.54 -14.07 -17.86
C ASP A 1037 9.04 -14.17 -17.47
N GLY A 1038 8.11 -14.12 -18.44
CA GLY A 1038 6.65 -14.01 -18.24
C GLY A 1038 6.00 -15.03 -17.30
N GLY A 1039 6.55 -16.25 -17.23
CA GLY A 1039 6.11 -17.31 -16.32
C GLY A 1039 5.61 -18.58 -17.00
N SER A 1040 6.02 -18.85 -18.23
CA SER A 1040 5.72 -20.10 -18.94
C SER A 1040 6.23 -21.37 -18.22
N ARG A 1041 5.81 -22.54 -18.71
CA ARG A 1041 6.11 -23.84 -18.09
C ARG A 1041 7.53 -24.36 -18.35
N GLU A 1042 8.23 -23.82 -19.33
CA GLU A 1042 9.58 -24.25 -19.66
C GLU A 1042 10.58 -23.85 -18.55
N ALA A 1043 11.80 -24.39 -18.63
CA ALA A 1043 12.83 -24.08 -17.65
C ALA A 1043 13.32 -22.62 -17.77
N MET A 1044 13.51 -21.96 -16.62
CA MET A 1044 14.19 -20.65 -16.55
C MET A 1044 15.62 -20.74 -17.09
N ALA A 1045 16.06 -19.71 -17.81
CA ALA A 1045 17.44 -19.59 -18.26
C ALA A 1045 18.37 -19.31 -17.06
N ILE A 1046 19.25 -20.28 -16.75
CA ILE A 1046 20.07 -20.31 -15.52
C ILE A 1046 21.59 -20.48 -15.81
N ALA A 1047 21.96 -20.69 -17.07
CA ALA A 1047 23.34 -20.90 -17.52
C ALA A 1047 23.70 -19.90 -18.62
N HIS A 1048 24.98 -19.53 -18.72
CA HIS A 1048 25.45 -18.39 -19.53
C HIS A 1048 26.52 -18.84 -20.51
N ALA A 1049 26.68 -18.15 -21.64
CA ALA A 1049 27.69 -18.54 -22.62
C ALA A 1049 29.13 -18.33 -22.11
N ASP A 1050 29.35 -17.43 -21.13
CA ASP A 1050 30.66 -17.15 -20.53
C ASP A 1050 31.00 -18.00 -19.28
N ASP A 1051 30.03 -18.73 -18.72
CA ASP A 1051 30.25 -19.67 -17.62
C ASP A 1051 31.33 -20.71 -18.01
N PRO A 1052 32.26 -21.09 -17.12
CA PRO A 1052 33.35 -22.02 -17.45
C PRO A 1052 32.87 -23.38 -17.98
N GLY A 1053 33.01 -23.57 -19.30
CA GLY A 1053 32.60 -24.80 -20.01
C GLY A 1053 31.15 -24.82 -20.51
N ASN A 1054 30.43 -23.69 -20.46
CA ASN A 1054 29.05 -23.58 -20.93
C ASN A 1054 28.88 -22.94 -22.31
N CYS A 1055 29.91 -22.29 -22.88
CA CYS A 1055 29.89 -21.80 -24.26
C CYS A 1055 29.39 -22.92 -25.20
N PRO A 1056 28.30 -22.72 -25.96
CA PRO A 1056 27.83 -23.70 -26.93
C PRO A 1056 28.83 -23.84 -28.10
N GLU A 1057 28.77 -24.96 -28.80
CA GLU A 1057 29.44 -25.10 -30.09
C GLU A 1057 28.73 -24.20 -31.11
N PRO A 1058 29.42 -23.31 -31.85
CA PRO A 1058 28.74 -22.32 -32.70
C PRO A 1058 27.80 -22.94 -33.76
N SER A 1059 28.07 -24.15 -34.22
CA SER A 1059 27.20 -24.86 -35.17
C SER A 1059 25.88 -25.37 -34.58
N THR A 1060 25.65 -25.23 -33.28
CA THR A 1060 24.41 -25.63 -32.59
C THR A 1060 23.71 -24.43 -31.93
N THR A 1061 23.92 -23.21 -32.45
CA THR A 1061 23.28 -21.99 -31.96
C THR A 1061 22.27 -21.33 -32.90
N PRO A 1062 22.32 -21.45 -34.24
CA PRO A 1062 21.31 -20.83 -35.11
C PRO A 1062 19.91 -21.44 -34.94
N ASP A 1063 18.90 -20.63 -35.24
CA ASP A 1063 17.51 -21.06 -35.37
C ASP A 1063 17.37 -22.16 -36.45
N GLU A 1064 16.68 -23.27 -36.13
CA GLU A 1064 16.50 -24.40 -37.06
C GLU A 1064 15.41 -24.16 -38.12
N TYR A 1065 14.48 -23.23 -37.89
CA TYR A 1065 13.36 -22.93 -38.78
C TYR A 1065 13.80 -22.09 -40.00
N ILE A 1066 14.83 -21.25 -39.84
CA ILE A 1066 15.30 -20.29 -40.85
C ILE A 1066 16.75 -20.55 -41.27
N GLY A 1067 17.59 -20.98 -40.33
CA GLY A 1067 18.99 -21.34 -40.57
C GLY A 1067 19.93 -20.17 -40.90
N GLY A 1068 21.05 -20.53 -41.53
CA GLY A 1068 22.23 -19.65 -41.66
C GLY A 1068 23.16 -19.74 -40.44
N PHE A 1069 24.37 -19.21 -40.54
CA PHE A 1069 25.33 -19.19 -39.43
C PHE A 1069 26.24 -17.95 -39.49
N CYS A 1070 26.17 -17.12 -38.45
CA CYS A 1070 26.81 -15.80 -38.42
C CYS A 1070 27.60 -15.50 -37.13
N ALA A 1071 27.73 -16.45 -36.18
CA ALA A 1071 28.18 -16.16 -34.82
C ALA A 1071 29.71 -16.29 -34.59
N PHE A 1072 30.37 -15.22 -34.13
CA PHE A 1072 31.82 -15.16 -33.82
C PHE A 1072 32.12 -14.61 -32.40
N ASN A 1073 32.95 -15.31 -31.61
CA ASN A 1073 33.03 -15.30 -30.13
C ASN A 1073 33.29 -13.94 -29.40
N PHE A 1074 32.49 -13.63 -28.35
CA PHE A 1074 32.77 -12.74 -27.18
C PHE A 1074 31.89 -13.15 -25.95
N THR A 1075 31.97 -12.49 -24.77
CA THR A 1075 31.56 -13.06 -23.44
C THR A 1075 30.91 -12.11 -22.39
N SER A 1076 29.78 -12.50 -21.73
CA SER A 1076 29.18 -11.89 -20.49
C SER A 1076 27.98 -12.72 -19.89
N GLY A 1077 27.26 -12.25 -18.83
CA GLY A 1077 26.21 -12.99 -18.06
C GLY A 1077 25.18 -12.16 -17.18
N PRO A 1078 24.39 -12.76 -16.22
CA PRO A 1078 22.87 -12.73 -16.13
C PRO A 1078 22.08 -12.11 -14.92
N ALA A 1079 20.71 -12.10 -14.96
CA ALA A 1079 19.76 -11.93 -13.82
C ALA A 1079 18.33 -12.58 -14.01
N SER A 1080 17.38 -12.51 -13.04
CA SER A 1080 16.01 -13.14 -13.14
C SER A 1080 14.84 -12.47 -12.36
N GLY A 1081 13.59 -12.54 -12.88
CA GLY A 1081 12.38 -11.77 -12.46
C GLY A 1081 11.02 -12.40 -12.85
N THR A 1082 9.85 -11.73 -12.66
CA THR A 1082 9.14 -10.94 -13.72
C THR A 1082 8.40 -9.63 -13.29
N LEU A 1083 8.29 -8.69 -14.25
CA LEU A 1083 7.19 -7.72 -14.57
C LEU A 1083 7.83 -6.40 -15.04
N HIS A 1084 7.39 -5.82 -16.16
CA HIS A 1084 8.09 -4.67 -16.74
C HIS A 1084 7.19 -3.48 -17.10
N ALA A 1085 7.70 -2.27 -16.88
CA ALA A 1085 7.01 -1.03 -17.21
C ALA A 1085 7.96 0.02 -17.84
N LEU A 1086 7.57 0.52 -19.02
CA LEU A 1086 8.15 1.70 -19.66
C LEU A 1086 7.26 2.91 -19.36
N GLN A 1087 7.87 4.02 -18.96
CA GLN A 1087 7.17 5.27 -18.68
C GLN A 1087 7.94 6.44 -19.33
N VAL A 1088 7.57 6.79 -20.56
CA VAL A 1088 8.13 7.97 -21.24
C VAL A 1088 7.71 9.25 -20.50
N LYS A 1089 8.64 10.20 -20.33
CA LYS A 1089 8.43 11.44 -19.57
C LYS A 1089 8.47 12.69 -20.44
N ASN A 1090 9.22 12.64 -21.54
CA ASN A 1090 9.31 13.66 -22.59
C ASN A 1090 10.12 13.10 -23.79
N GLU A 1091 10.27 13.91 -24.84
CA GLU A 1091 11.10 13.69 -26.03
C GLU A 1091 12.56 13.20 -25.82
N THR A 1092 13.14 13.29 -24.61
CA THR A 1092 14.51 12.85 -24.32
C THR A 1092 14.63 11.82 -23.20
N HIS A 1093 13.67 11.72 -22.26
CA HIS A 1093 13.76 10.86 -21.08
C HIS A 1093 12.60 9.85 -20.98
N ALA A 1094 12.94 8.57 -20.82
CA ALA A 1094 12.01 7.50 -20.47
C ALA A 1094 12.52 6.70 -19.27
N LEU A 1095 11.66 6.44 -18.29
CA LEU A 1095 11.98 5.58 -17.15
C LEU A 1095 11.62 4.14 -17.49
N TRP A 1096 12.61 3.25 -17.44
CA TRP A 1096 12.40 1.81 -17.43
C TRP A 1096 12.44 1.29 -16.00
N SER A 1097 11.48 0.46 -15.62
CA SER A 1097 11.49 -0.29 -14.37
C SER A 1097 11.04 -1.73 -14.59
N TRP A 1098 11.91 -2.68 -14.22
CA TRP A 1098 11.59 -4.10 -14.10
C TRP A 1098 11.45 -4.46 -12.62
N HIS A 1099 10.43 -5.26 -12.34
CA HIS A 1099 10.03 -5.79 -11.05
C HIS A 1099 10.18 -7.30 -11.08
N ARG A 1100 9.95 -7.99 -9.96
CA ARG A 1100 10.12 -9.45 -9.90
C ARG A 1100 8.94 -10.08 -9.15
N ASN A 1101 8.42 -11.18 -9.66
CA ASN A 1101 7.25 -11.88 -9.08
C ASN A 1101 7.43 -12.32 -7.61
N GLN A 1102 8.68 -12.45 -7.13
CA GLN A 1102 9.01 -12.75 -5.73
C GLN A 1102 9.17 -11.50 -4.83
N ASP A 1103 9.23 -10.30 -5.40
CA ASP A 1103 9.14 -9.03 -4.67
C ASP A 1103 7.69 -8.51 -4.70
N SER A 1104 7.35 -7.52 -3.87
CA SER A 1104 6.06 -6.83 -4.01
C SER A 1104 6.05 -5.91 -5.25
N TYR A 1105 4.88 -5.70 -5.85
CA TYR A 1105 4.67 -4.85 -7.05
C TYR A 1105 5.24 -3.41 -6.97
N GLN A 1106 5.58 -2.92 -5.77
CA GLN A 1106 6.18 -1.60 -5.54
C GLN A 1106 7.71 -1.59 -5.66
N ILE A 1107 8.35 -2.77 -5.67
CA ILE A 1107 9.81 -2.92 -5.71
C ILE A 1107 10.25 -3.22 -7.14
N ALA A 1108 11.12 -2.38 -7.70
CA ALA A 1108 11.84 -2.68 -8.93
C ALA A 1108 13.11 -3.48 -8.61
N GLY A 1109 13.36 -4.57 -9.35
CA GLY A 1109 14.63 -5.29 -9.35
C GLY A 1109 15.72 -4.59 -10.16
N ASP A 1110 15.34 -3.76 -11.13
CA ASP A 1110 16.21 -2.91 -11.96
C ASP A 1110 15.43 -1.67 -12.41
N ILE A 1111 16.11 -0.52 -12.47
CA ILE A 1111 15.51 0.76 -12.80
C ILE A 1111 16.55 1.69 -13.42
N ILE A 1112 16.21 2.30 -14.57
CA ILE A 1112 17.12 3.16 -15.32
C ILE A 1112 16.35 4.23 -16.11
N TYR A 1113 16.86 5.45 -16.14
CA TYR A 1113 16.45 6.42 -17.15
C TYR A 1113 17.18 6.14 -18.46
N ILE A 1114 16.44 5.67 -19.46
CA ILE A 1114 16.89 5.68 -20.83
C ILE A 1114 16.76 7.13 -21.33
N VAL A 1115 17.89 7.68 -21.76
CA VAL A 1115 18.00 9.03 -22.31
C VAL A 1115 18.51 8.91 -23.74
N ARG A 1116 17.89 9.68 -24.65
CA ARG A 1116 18.25 9.78 -26.07
C ARG A 1116 18.86 11.15 -26.38
N GLU A 1117 19.86 11.16 -27.25
CA GLU A 1117 20.63 12.35 -27.63
C GLU A 1117 20.45 12.62 -29.14
N PRO A 1118 19.31 13.20 -29.58
CA PRO A 1118 19.00 13.35 -31.01
C PRO A 1118 20.09 14.12 -31.77
N ASP A 1119 20.52 15.28 -31.25
CA ASP A 1119 21.59 16.14 -31.82
C ASP A 1119 22.96 15.44 -31.99
N ARG A 1120 23.14 14.28 -31.35
CA ARG A 1120 24.38 13.49 -31.35
C ARG A 1120 24.31 12.28 -32.28
N CYS A 1121 23.12 11.72 -32.44
CA CYS A 1121 22.92 10.34 -32.90
C CYS A 1121 22.03 10.20 -34.14
N LEU A 1122 21.23 11.21 -34.48
CA LEU A 1122 20.47 11.23 -35.73
C LEU A 1122 21.28 11.94 -36.84
N PRO A 1123 21.19 11.48 -38.10
CA PRO A 1123 21.68 12.27 -39.25
C PRO A 1123 20.86 13.57 -39.42
N VAL A 1124 21.49 14.57 -40.05
CA VAL A 1124 20.96 15.95 -40.25
C VAL A 1124 20.50 16.17 -41.68
#